data_AF-A0A5N6MV42-F1
#
_entry.id   AF-A0A5N6MV42-F1
#
_cell.length_a   1.000
_cell.length_b   1.000
_cell.length_c   1.000
_cell.angle_alpha   90.00
_cell.angle_beta   90.00
_cell.angle_gamma   90.00
#
_symmetry.space_group_name_H-M   'P 1'
#
loop_
_entity.id
_entity.type
_entity.pdbx_description
1 polymer ?
#
loop_
_entity_poly.entity_id
_entity_poly.type
_entity_poly.pdbx_seq_one_letter_code
_entity_poly.pdbx_strand_id
1 'polypeptide(L)'
;MENLINLVNKLQRACTALGDFGEGSSLPTLWDALPTIAVVGGQSSGKSSVLESVVGKDFLPRGSGIVTRRPLVLQLHRIDEGREYAEFAHQPRKRFTDFAAVRKEISDETDRETGRTKQISSVPIYLSIYSPNVVNLTLIDLPGLTKVAVEGQSDSIVQDIENMVRSYIEKPNCIILAVSPANQDLATSDAIKIAREVDPQGERTFGVLTKIDLMDKGTDAVDMLEGKSYKLKFPWIGVVNRSQADINKSVDMIAARRREREYFANTPEYRHLASRMGSEHLGKVLSKHLETVIKSRIPGLQSLINKTIIEIETELSRLGKPIATDAGGKLYMIMEICRAFDQTFKEHLDGIRPGGDKVYSVFDNQLPAALKRLQFDKQLSMENVRKLITEADGYQPHLIAPEQGYRRLIESTLITIKGPAEAAVDAVHGILKDLVHKSINETAELKQYPSLRAEVMNAACESLDKMRNESKRATIQLVDMECAYLTVDFFRKLPQDIEKGGNPTHSIFDRYNDSYLRRIGSNVLSYIHMVVGTLRHSIPKSVVYCQVREAKRSLLDHFFTELGAKEGKQLAKLLDEDPAIMQRRMDLGKRLELYKSAQTEVDAVAWAKLKKQGKEAATGHLLVLFTGMFSDVDHFPMPSTVAGISSVENYPDNPMLGQREITDGKAGKYVWLTYKEVYETVLKVGDSICSRGIKKGARCGIYGTNCTKWVVSMQACNAHGLHCVPLYDTLGADAVKYIICHAEISIIFVEQTKIYEVLKTLHDTGKYLKTLVSFSTITNEQKQMAEKYGLQLYPWEIFLHLGISKDRFELPSKMRSDICTIMYTSGTTGEPKGVMITNESILSILSGVNHHLQSMSEEFRESDVYFSYLPLAHIFDRVIEELFISTGASIGFWRGDIKLLIDDLKELKPTVFCAVPRVLDRIYSGLIEKLSSGGILKQALFKIAYSYKLHNMRKGYKHEEAAPRFDKIIFSKVKEGLGGKMRLILSGAAPLSACVETFLRVVTCAHVLQGYGLTESCAGSFVAQPNELSMSGTVGPPLPNVDVCLMSVPEMGYNALSPASPRGEILLRGTSLFSGYYKRHDLTKEVLVDGWFHTGDIGEWQPDGSMKIIDRKKNIFKLSQGEYVSVENLETIFSLVPCVDAIWIYGNSFKSFLVAVVNPNKESLESWAAENGVPNDDFRTICENPNTNQYILGELTTIAKQKKLKGFEFVKAVHLDPLPFDMDRDLLTPTFKKKRANFLKYYQVIHL
;
A
#
# COMPACT_ATOMS: atom_id res chain seq x y z
N MET A 1 10.33 28.71 23.35
CA MET A 1 11.13 28.71 24.60
C MET A 1 10.37 27.96 25.68
N GLU A 2 9.12 28.30 26.00
CA GLU A 2 8.31 27.58 27.01
C GLU A 2 7.99 26.11 26.67
N ASN A 3 7.89 25.75 25.39
CA ASN A 3 7.54 24.38 24.95
C ASN A 3 8.57 23.30 25.34
N LEU A 4 9.85 23.64 25.51
CA LEU A 4 10.92 22.66 25.76
C LEU A 4 10.92 22.12 27.19
N ILE A 5 10.64 22.99 28.17
CA ILE A 5 10.59 22.59 29.57
C ILE A 5 9.28 21.86 29.86
N ASN A 6 8.18 22.28 29.23
CA ASN A 6 6.91 21.55 29.26
C ASN A 6 7.04 20.12 28.72
N LEU A 7 7.84 19.91 27.66
CA LEU A 7 8.14 18.57 27.15
C LEU A 7 8.83 17.69 28.20
N VAL A 8 9.91 18.18 28.82
CA VAL A 8 10.63 17.41 29.85
C VAL A 8 9.71 17.06 31.01
N ASN A 9 8.87 18.00 31.43
CA ASN A 9 7.90 17.76 32.51
C ASN A 9 6.85 16.70 32.12
N LYS A 10 6.36 16.71 30.88
CA LYS A 10 5.44 15.67 30.38
C LYS A 10 6.09 14.29 30.34
N LEU A 11 7.32 14.21 29.83
CA LEU A 11 8.10 12.97 29.77
C LEU A 11 8.37 12.42 31.17
N GLN A 12 8.74 13.29 32.11
CA GLN A 12 8.90 12.95 33.52
C GLN A 12 7.59 12.39 34.09
N ARG A 13 6.46 13.09 33.94
CA ARG A 13 5.15 12.62 34.43
C ARG A 13 4.76 11.25 33.87
N ALA A 14 4.99 11.01 32.58
CA ALA A 14 4.68 9.74 31.96
C ALA A 14 5.50 8.59 32.58
N CYS A 15 6.82 8.81 32.78
CA CYS A 15 7.68 7.84 33.45
C CYS A 15 7.24 7.59 34.91
N THR A 16 6.87 8.65 35.65
CA THR A 16 6.38 8.56 37.02
C THR A 16 5.07 7.75 37.11
N ALA A 17 4.15 7.93 36.16
CA ALA A 17 2.86 7.24 36.16
C ALA A 17 2.97 5.72 35.91
N LEU A 18 4.04 5.26 35.26
CA LEU A 18 4.26 3.84 34.93
C LEU A 18 5.21 3.11 35.88
N GLY A 19 5.70 3.77 36.92
CA GLY A 19 6.64 3.16 37.84
C GLY A 19 8.08 3.05 37.30
N ASP A 20 8.39 3.70 36.18
CA ASP A 20 9.72 3.69 35.55
C ASP A 20 10.64 4.72 36.24
N PHE A 21 10.87 4.51 37.54
CA PHE A 21 11.61 5.42 38.43
C PHE A 21 13.14 5.18 38.43
N GLY A 22 13.62 4.26 37.60
CA GLY A 22 15.04 3.85 37.59
C GLY A 22 15.39 2.77 38.63
N GLU A 23 14.43 2.20 39.35
CA GLU A 23 14.68 1.08 40.27
C GLU A 23 14.44 -0.28 39.60
N GLY A 24 15.46 -1.15 39.68
CA GLY A 24 15.31 -2.59 39.42
C GLY A 24 15.50 -3.09 37.98
N SER A 25 15.73 -2.22 36.98
CA SER A 25 16.03 -2.66 35.61
C SER A 25 17.51 -2.50 35.24
N SER A 26 18.11 -3.53 34.64
CA SER A 26 19.50 -3.55 34.16
C SER A 26 19.81 -2.60 32.99
N LEU A 27 18.87 -1.75 32.59
CA LEU A 27 18.96 -0.83 31.45
C LEU A 27 18.64 0.60 31.90
N PRO A 28 19.31 1.63 31.34
CA PRO A 28 19.03 3.03 31.65
C PRO A 28 17.59 3.39 31.25
N THR A 29 16.83 3.94 32.19
CA THR A 29 15.42 4.31 31.97
C THR A 29 15.32 5.66 31.24
N LEU A 30 14.16 5.93 30.63
CA LEU A 30 13.92 7.25 30.02
C LEU A 30 14.05 8.38 31.04
N TRP A 31 13.72 8.11 32.31
CA TRP A 31 13.85 9.05 33.43
C TRP A 31 15.30 9.49 33.67
N ASP A 32 16.26 8.56 33.62
CA ASP A 32 17.69 8.84 33.86
C ASP A 32 18.33 9.73 32.78
N ALA A 33 17.72 9.75 31.59
CA ALA A 33 18.18 10.57 30.48
C ALA A 33 17.66 12.01 30.53
N LEU A 34 16.68 12.34 31.39
CA LEU A 34 16.07 13.66 31.47
C LEU A 34 16.89 14.61 32.38
N PRO A 35 17.06 15.88 31.98
CA PRO A 35 17.85 16.83 32.77
C PRO A 35 17.10 17.27 34.04
N THR A 36 17.83 17.37 35.15
CA THR A 36 17.29 17.71 36.48
C THR A 36 18.23 18.68 37.21
N ILE A 37 17.71 19.42 38.19
CA ILE A 37 18.51 20.30 39.06
C ILE A 37 18.46 19.76 40.48
N ALA A 38 19.60 19.35 41.04
CA ALA A 38 19.69 18.86 42.42
C ALA A 38 20.26 19.95 43.35
N VAL A 39 19.56 20.22 44.46
CA VAL A 39 19.99 21.20 45.46
C VAL A 39 20.79 20.51 46.55
N VAL A 40 22.06 20.87 46.69
CA VAL A 40 23.01 20.25 47.62
C VAL A 40 23.55 21.30 48.59
N GLY A 41 23.67 20.92 49.87
CA GLY A 41 24.15 21.83 50.90
C GLY A 41 24.09 21.22 52.29
N GLY A 42 24.95 21.71 53.19
CA GLY A 42 24.96 21.30 54.59
C GLY A 42 23.62 21.56 55.31
N GLN A 43 23.44 20.95 56.47
CA GLN A 43 22.31 21.27 57.35
C GLN A 43 22.30 22.78 57.66
N SER A 44 21.13 23.42 57.60
CA SER A 44 20.97 24.85 57.89
C SER A 44 21.70 25.83 56.94
N SER A 45 22.20 25.37 55.78
CA SER A 45 22.81 26.23 54.75
C SER A 45 21.80 27.12 54.00
N GLY A 46 20.49 26.91 54.20
CA GLY A 46 19.45 27.70 53.56
C GLY A 46 18.84 27.11 52.29
N LYS A 47 19.07 25.81 51.99
CA LYS A 47 18.49 25.11 50.82
C LYS A 47 16.99 25.33 50.65
N SER A 48 16.20 24.99 51.67
CA SER A 48 14.74 25.12 51.64
C SER A 48 14.31 26.59 51.48
N SER A 49 15.04 27.54 52.09
CA SER A 49 14.79 28.97 51.91
C SER A 49 15.06 29.45 50.48
N VAL A 50 16.12 28.95 49.83
CA VAL A 50 16.40 29.27 48.42
C VAL A 50 15.29 28.73 47.52
N LEU A 51 14.83 27.49 47.74
CA LEU A 51 13.71 26.91 46.99
C LEU A 51 12.41 27.70 47.17
N GLU A 52 12.03 28.02 48.40
CA GLU A 52 10.84 28.85 48.68
C GLU A 52 10.95 30.24 48.07
N SER A 53 12.15 30.85 48.11
CA SER A 53 12.42 32.16 47.49
C SER A 53 12.35 32.11 45.96
N VAL A 54 12.74 31.00 45.31
CA VAL A 54 12.59 30.80 43.85
C VAL A 54 11.12 30.56 43.46
N VAL A 55 10.38 29.79 44.25
CA VAL A 55 8.95 29.51 44.03
C VAL A 55 8.06 30.71 44.37
N GLY A 56 8.47 31.53 45.34
CA GLY A 56 7.67 32.65 45.82
C GLY A 56 6.64 32.29 46.90
N LYS A 57 6.72 31.08 47.49
CA LYS A 57 5.73 30.57 48.46
C LYS A 57 6.38 29.76 49.58
N ASP A 58 5.67 29.72 50.70
CA ASP A 58 5.98 28.93 51.89
C ASP A 58 5.29 27.56 51.83
N PHE A 59 6.04 26.50 51.54
CA PHE A 59 5.47 25.16 51.40
C PHE A 59 6.38 24.03 51.91
N LEU A 60 7.64 24.30 52.22
CA LEU A 60 8.54 23.28 52.75
C LEU A 60 8.40 23.18 54.28
N PRO A 61 8.55 21.98 54.87
CA PRO A 61 8.57 21.82 56.33
C PRO A 61 9.66 22.66 56.99
N ARG A 62 9.48 23.01 58.27
CA ARG A 62 10.46 23.74 59.08
C ARG A 62 10.63 23.06 60.43
N GLY A 63 11.87 22.93 60.91
CA GLY A 63 12.16 22.32 62.20
C GLY A 63 13.66 22.32 62.52
N SER A 64 14.00 21.98 63.77
CA SER A 64 15.37 21.73 64.21
C SER A 64 15.78 20.29 63.88
N GLY A 65 16.90 20.10 63.18
CA GLY A 65 17.38 18.78 62.74
C GLY A 65 17.36 18.62 61.21
N ILE A 66 17.36 17.37 60.73
CA ILE A 66 17.21 17.06 59.29
C ILE A 66 15.76 17.29 58.90
N VAL A 67 15.51 18.38 58.17
CA VAL A 67 14.16 18.80 57.78
C VAL A 67 13.66 18.01 56.57
N THR A 68 14.46 17.94 55.51
CA THR A 68 14.19 17.11 54.32
C THR A 68 14.72 15.70 54.56
N ARG A 69 13.85 14.74 54.86
CA ARG A 69 14.20 13.32 55.14
C ARG A 69 14.00 12.37 53.95
N ARG A 70 13.30 12.85 52.91
CA ARG A 70 13.09 12.17 51.63
C ARG A 70 13.41 13.16 50.51
N PRO A 71 14.02 12.73 49.39
CA PRO A 71 14.17 13.60 48.23
C PRO A 71 12.82 14.15 47.78
N LEU A 72 12.71 15.47 47.56
CA LEU A 72 11.50 16.09 47.04
C LEU A 72 11.72 16.52 45.60
N VAL A 73 11.06 15.84 44.67
CA VAL A 73 11.05 16.19 43.24
C VAL A 73 9.94 17.21 43.01
N LEU A 74 10.34 18.47 42.90
CA LEU A 74 9.48 19.62 42.73
C LEU A 74 9.41 20.05 41.26
N GLN A 75 8.22 19.98 40.68
CA GLN A 75 7.92 20.42 39.31
C GLN A 75 7.14 21.73 39.33
N LEU A 76 7.74 22.80 38.82
CA LEU A 76 7.11 24.12 38.69
C LEU A 76 6.52 24.28 37.29
N HIS A 77 5.28 24.74 37.24
CA HIS A 77 4.51 24.99 36.02
C HIS A 77 4.01 26.42 35.99
N ARG A 78 4.46 27.18 35.00
CA ARG A 78 3.92 28.49 34.69
C ARG A 78 2.53 28.32 34.08
N ILE A 79 1.54 28.99 34.64
CA ILE A 79 0.18 29.10 34.07
C ILE A 79 -0.08 30.54 33.64
N ASP A 80 -0.78 30.74 32.52
CA ASP A 80 -1.05 32.08 31.99
C ASP A 80 -2.12 32.82 32.78
N GLU A 81 -3.19 32.11 33.18
CA GLU A 81 -4.30 32.63 33.97
C GLU A 81 -4.81 31.57 34.96
N GLY A 82 -5.31 32.01 36.12
CA GLY A 82 -5.95 31.14 37.12
C GLY A 82 -5.37 31.22 38.53
N ARG A 83 -6.04 30.55 39.47
CA ARG A 83 -5.63 30.48 40.89
C ARG A 83 -4.53 29.44 41.06
N GLU A 84 -3.48 29.80 41.79
CA GLU A 84 -2.33 28.93 42.08
C GLU A 84 -2.76 27.67 42.84
N TYR A 85 -2.21 26.51 42.47
CA TYR A 85 -2.49 25.23 43.14
C TYR A 85 -1.32 24.25 43.04
N ALA A 86 -1.35 23.21 43.87
CA ALA A 86 -0.40 22.11 43.85
C ALA A 86 -1.08 20.73 43.80
N GLU A 87 -0.39 19.75 43.24
CA GLU A 87 -0.85 18.35 43.10
C GLU A 87 0.28 17.39 43.49
N PHE A 88 -0.05 16.31 44.22
CA PHE A 88 0.89 15.26 44.58
C PHE A 88 0.67 13.99 43.74
N ALA A 89 1.73 13.29 43.38
CA ALA A 89 1.61 12.06 42.59
C ALA A 89 0.90 10.92 43.33
N HIS A 90 1.04 10.82 44.66
CA HIS A 90 0.36 9.81 45.48
C HIS A 90 -1.13 10.13 45.74
N GLN A 91 -1.59 11.34 45.39
CA GLN A 91 -3.00 11.74 45.45
C GLN A 91 -3.46 12.34 44.11
N PRO A 92 -3.44 11.54 43.02
CA PRO A 92 -3.84 12.03 41.71
C PRO A 92 -5.32 12.43 41.76
N ARG A 93 -5.63 13.68 41.34
CA ARG A 93 -6.96 14.36 41.34
C ARG A 93 -7.28 15.28 42.52
N LYS A 94 -6.44 15.39 43.54
CA LYS A 94 -6.64 16.36 44.63
C LYS A 94 -5.77 17.61 44.41
N ARG A 95 -6.43 18.77 44.30
CA ARG A 95 -5.76 20.08 44.15
C ARG A 95 -5.67 20.81 45.48
N PHE A 96 -4.46 21.22 45.85
CA PHE A 96 -4.18 22.00 47.05
C PHE A 96 -4.02 23.47 46.68
N THR A 97 -4.95 24.32 47.11
CA THR A 97 -4.86 25.79 46.93
C THR A 97 -4.26 26.51 48.13
N ASP A 98 -4.15 25.83 49.27
CA ASP A 98 -3.50 26.32 50.48
C ASP A 98 -2.13 25.65 50.65
N PHE A 99 -1.05 26.44 50.58
CA PHE A 99 0.32 25.94 50.69
C PHE A 99 0.72 25.55 52.12
N ALA A 100 -0.03 25.99 53.14
CA ALA A 100 0.13 25.45 54.50
C ALA A 100 -0.31 23.98 54.55
N ALA A 101 -1.38 23.62 53.82
CA ALA A 101 -1.81 22.24 53.67
C ALA A 101 -0.81 21.40 52.86
N VAL A 102 -0.18 21.98 51.83
CA VAL A 102 0.92 21.32 51.09
C VAL A 102 2.09 21.00 52.02
N ARG A 103 2.52 21.95 52.84
CA ARG A 103 3.59 21.75 53.85
C ARG A 103 3.26 20.62 54.81
N LYS A 104 2.01 20.58 55.29
CA LYS A 104 1.52 19.54 56.19
C LYS A 104 1.55 18.17 55.50
N GLU A 105 1.03 18.07 54.27
CA GLU A 105 1.03 16.82 53.51
C GLU A 105 2.44 16.29 53.23
N ILE A 106 3.42 17.15 52.91
CA ILE A 106 4.84 16.72 52.76
C ILE A 106 5.33 16.07 54.06
N SER A 107 4.99 16.65 55.21
CA SER A 107 5.39 16.12 56.52
C SER A 107 4.69 14.79 56.82
N ASP A 108 3.37 14.73 56.60
CA ASP A 108 2.54 13.55 56.84
C ASP A 108 2.96 12.36 55.93
N GLU A 109 3.26 12.61 54.66
CA GLU A 109 3.73 11.60 53.70
C GLU A 109 5.17 11.16 53.99
N THR A 110 6.02 12.06 54.49
CA THR A 110 7.35 11.68 54.97
C THR A 110 7.25 10.74 56.17
N ASP A 111 6.44 11.09 57.16
CA ASP A 111 6.24 10.29 58.38
C ASP A 111 5.57 8.94 58.11
N ARG A 112 4.75 8.84 57.05
CA ARG A 112 4.12 7.59 56.62
C ARG A 112 5.15 6.55 56.16
N GLU A 113 6.18 7.00 55.45
CA GLU A 113 7.22 6.14 54.88
C GLU A 113 8.36 5.86 55.89
N THR A 114 8.86 6.90 56.55
CA THR A 114 10.03 6.78 57.45
C THR A 114 9.68 6.47 58.90
N GLY A 115 8.39 6.41 59.22
CA GLY A 115 7.90 6.50 60.60
C GLY A 115 8.15 7.88 61.22
N ARG A 116 7.66 8.07 62.46
CA ARG A 116 7.93 9.29 63.28
C ARG A 116 9.37 9.32 63.84
N THR A 117 10.11 8.24 63.66
CA THR A 117 11.55 8.15 63.92
C THR A 117 12.30 9.00 62.89
N LYS A 118 13.38 9.69 63.28
CA LYS A 118 14.13 10.65 62.42
C LYS A 118 14.96 9.97 61.31
N GLN A 119 14.48 8.85 60.76
CA GLN A 119 15.10 8.08 59.68
C GLN A 119 14.87 8.76 58.31
N ILE A 120 15.67 8.39 57.32
CA ILE A 120 15.56 8.88 55.93
C ILE A 120 15.12 7.75 55.00
N SER A 121 14.57 8.10 53.84
CA SER A 121 14.24 7.15 52.77
C SER A 121 14.69 7.69 51.42
N SER A 122 15.20 6.82 50.55
CA SER A 122 15.58 7.13 49.17
C SER A 122 14.38 7.31 48.24
N VAL A 123 13.18 6.91 48.68
CA VAL A 123 11.94 7.01 47.89
C VAL A 123 11.48 8.47 47.82
N PRO A 124 11.48 9.11 46.63
CA PRO A 124 11.17 10.53 46.49
C PRO A 124 9.68 10.84 46.69
N ILE A 125 9.38 12.09 47.05
CA ILE A 125 8.04 12.68 46.99
C ILE A 125 7.94 13.52 45.71
N TYR A 126 6.89 13.31 44.92
CA TYR A 126 6.65 14.07 43.68
C TYR A 126 5.55 15.13 43.90
N LEU A 127 5.91 16.39 43.69
CA LEU A 127 5.04 17.56 43.88
C LEU A 127 5.06 18.45 42.63
N SER A 128 3.89 18.72 42.06
CA SER A 128 3.72 19.71 40.99
C SER A 128 3.05 20.98 41.54
N ILE A 129 3.63 22.16 41.27
CA ILE A 129 3.06 23.47 41.61
C ILE A 129 2.77 24.25 40.33
N TYR A 130 1.55 24.78 40.22
CA TYR A 130 1.09 25.59 39.10
C TYR A 130 0.89 27.05 39.57
N SER A 131 1.65 27.99 39.00
CA SER A 131 1.59 29.41 39.38
C SER A 131 1.99 30.33 38.22
N PRO A 132 1.40 31.53 38.08
CA PRO A 132 1.83 32.51 37.08
C PRO A 132 3.16 33.18 37.43
N ASN A 133 3.61 33.06 38.69
CA ASN A 133 4.77 33.75 39.25
C ASN A 133 6.06 32.91 39.26
N VAL A 134 6.02 31.70 38.69
CA VAL A 134 7.15 30.76 38.61
C VAL A 134 7.57 30.52 37.17
N VAL A 135 8.82 30.09 37.00
CA VAL A 135 9.32 29.56 35.73
C VAL A 135 9.09 28.06 35.67
N ASN A 136 8.92 27.52 34.46
CA ASN A 136 8.91 26.07 34.27
C ASN A 136 10.28 25.51 34.70
N LEU A 137 10.32 24.65 35.71
CA LEU A 137 11.57 24.13 36.27
C LEU A 137 11.32 22.85 37.08
N THR A 138 12.22 21.86 36.99
CA THR A 138 12.23 20.70 37.89
C THR A 138 13.43 20.78 38.82
N LEU A 139 13.17 20.83 40.12
CA LEU A 139 14.14 20.94 41.21
C LEU A 139 14.03 19.71 42.10
N ILE A 140 15.15 19.20 42.59
CA ILE A 140 15.21 18.09 43.54
C ILE A 140 15.82 18.63 44.83
N ASP A 141 15.01 18.71 45.89
CA ASP A 141 15.51 19.03 47.23
C ASP A 141 16.06 17.75 47.87
N LEU A 142 17.33 17.76 48.24
CA LEU A 142 18.00 16.62 48.85
C LEU A 142 18.22 16.86 50.36
N PRO A 143 18.27 15.80 51.18
CA PRO A 143 18.64 15.90 52.58
C PRO A 143 19.94 16.68 52.78
N GLY A 144 20.01 17.45 53.86
CA GLY A 144 21.21 18.24 54.16
C GLY A 144 22.36 17.35 54.67
N LEU A 145 23.56 17.59 54.16
CA LEU A 145 24.77 16.92 54.63
C LEU A 145 24.99 17.25 56.13
N THR A 146 25.19 16.22 56.95
CA THR A 146 25.48 16.32 58.39
C THR A 146 26.76 15.56 58.73
N LYS A 147 27.48 15.99 59.77
CA LYS A 147 28.74 15.36 60.22
C LYS A 147 28.57 14.44 61.43
N VAL A 148 27.41 14.51 62.09
CA VAL A 148 27.15 13.79 63.36
C VAL A 148 25.70 13.26 63.35
N ALA A 149 25.52 12.03 63.80
CA ALA A 149 24.21 11.42 64.02
C ALA A 149 23.56 12.00 65.30
N VAL A 150 22.27 12.33 65.25
CA VAL A 150 21.51 12.82 66.41
C VAL A 150 20.78 11.65 67.09
N GLU A 151 20.45 11.75 68.38
CA GLU A 151 19.72 10.71 69.13
C GLU A 151 18.50 10.17 68.35
N GLY A 152 18.47 8.85 68.12
CA GLY A 152 17.43 8.14 67.37
C GLY A 152 17.72 7.88 65.88
N GLN A 153 18.92 8.23 65.38
CA GLN A 153 19.40 7.90 64.03
C GLN A 153 20.46 6.80 64.07
N SER A 154 20.64 6.04 62.97
CA SER A 154 21.71 5.05 62.86
C SER A 154 23.08 5.73 62.73
N ASP A 155 24.14 5.05 63.17
CA ASP A 155 25.53 5.53 62.98
C ASP A 155 25.90 5.65 61.49
N SER A 156 25.21 4.92 60.59
CA SER A 156 25.38 4.98 59.14
C SER A 156 24.76 6.21 58.46
N ILE A 157 23.94 6.99 59.17
CA ILE A 157 23.07 8.02 58.56
C ILE A 157 23.84 9.06 57.75
N VAL A 158 25.06 9.40 58.17
CA VAL A 158 25.95 10.33 57.45
C VAL A 158 26.30 9.78 56.08
N GLN A 159 26.73 8.50 56.03
CA GLN A 159 27.08 7.82 54.79
C GLN A 159 25.85 7.58 53.91
N ASP A 160 24.71 7.26 54.52
CA ASP A 160 23.45 7.02 53.80
C ASP A 160 22.95 8.31 53.11
N ILE A 161 23.09 9.47 53.75
CA ILE A 161 22.78 10.77 53.13
C ILE A 161 23.77 11.09 52.01
N GLU A 162 25.07 10.86 52.21
CA GLU A 162 26.07 11.09 51.16
C GLU A 162 25.83 10.20 49.94
N ASN A 163 25.57 8.91 50.14
CA ASN A 163 25.26 7.95 49.07
C ASN A 163 23.99 8.35 48.33
N MET A 164 22.95 8.78 49.06
CA MET A 164 21.71 9.29 48.47
C MET A 164 21.96 10.55 47.65
N VAL A 165 22.76 11.50 48.13
CA VAL A 165 23.08 12.70 47.35
C VAL A 165 23.86 12.32 46.07
N ARG A 166 24.86 11.43 46.18
CA ARG A 166 25.65 10.94 45.04
C ARG A 166 24.79 10.29 43.96
N SER A 167 23.79 9.48 44.33
CA SER A 167 22.93 8.81 43.34
C SER A 167 22.18 9.77 42.41
N TYR A 168 21.96 11.03 42.82
CA TYR A 168 21.39 12.08 41.98
C TYR A 168 22.46 12.89 41.25
N ILE A 169 23.54 13.30 41.92
CA ILE A 169 24.52 14.22 41.33
C ILE A 169 25.58 13.55 40.45
N GLU A 170 25.81 12.24 40.56
CA GLU A 170 26.69 11.49 39.65
C GLU A 170 26.11 11.40 38.24
N LYS A 171 24.79 11.55 38.09
CA LYS A 171 24.14 11.54 36.79
C LYS A 171 24.66 12.70 35.94
N PRO A 172 25.20 12.46 34.73
CA PRO A 172 25.82 13.49 33.90
C PRO A 172 24.82 14.56 33.42
N ASN A 173 23.52 14.27 33.45
CA ASN A 173 22.44 15.18 33.07
C ASN A 173 21.90 16.00 34.26
N CYS A 174 22.47 15.85 35.46
CA CYS A 174 22.08 16.60 36.65
C CYS A 174 22.88 17.91 36.78
N ILE A 175 22.18 19.03 36.92
CA ILE A 175 22.76 20.33 37.27
C ILE A 175 22.83 20.40 38.80
N ILE A 176 24.01 20.72 39.33
CA ILE A 176 24.25 20.77 40.79
C ILE A 176 24.10 22.21 41.26
N LEU A 177 23.18 22.46 42.18
CA LEU A 177 23.03 23.74 42.87
C LEU A 177 23.66 23.65 44.26
N ALA A 178 24.90 24.11 44.38
CA ALA A 178 25.68 24.04 45.62
C ALA A 178 25.42 25.27 46.51
N VAL A 179 24.63 25.07 47.57
CA VAL A 179 24.19 26.13 48.49
C VAL A 179 25.09 26.18 49.73
N SER A 180 25.81 27.29 49.90
CA SER A 180 26.72 27.54 51.02
C SER A 180 26.38 28.85 51.74
N PRO A 181 26.46 28.92 53.08
CA PRO A 181 26.25 30.17 53.81
C PRO A 181 27.52 31.04 53.75
N ALA A 182 27.35 32.36 53.59
CA ALA A 182 28.45 33.32 53.44
C ALA A 182 29.18 33.63 54.75
N ASN A 183 28.57 33.33 55.90
CA ASN A 183 29.16 33.50 57.22
C ASN A 183 30.02 32.30 57.68
N GLN A 184 30.33 31.37 56.77
CA GLN A 184 31.24 30.23 57.01
C GLN A 184 32.30 30.20 55.92
N ASP A 185 33.47 29.63 56.23
CA ASP A 185 34.53 29.47 55.23
C ASP A 185 34.10 28.47 54.15
N LEU A 186 34.06 28.96 52.91
CA LEU A 186 33.68 28.21 51.73
C LEU A 186 34.60 27.01 51.47
N ALA A 187 35.87 27.08 51.89
CA ALA A 187 36.82 25.96 51.79
C ALA A 187 36.36 24.72 52.55
N THR A 188 35.51 24.90 53.55
CA THR A 188 34.94 23.83 54.38
C THR A 188 33.52 23.42 53.97
N SER A 189 33.01 23.97 52.86
CA SER A 189 31.65 23.67 52.38
C SER A 189 31.54 22.24 51.86
N ASP A 190 30.75 21.44 52.57
CA ASP A 190 30.46 20.06 52.18
C ASP A 190 29.76 19.98 50.80
N ALA A 191 29.00 21.04 50.43
CA ALA A 191 28.33 21.15 49.14
C ALA A 191 29.31 21.24 47.96
N ILE A 192 30.39 22.01 48.14
CA ILE A 192 31.41 22.21 47.10
C ILE A 192 32.36 21.03 47.03
N LYS A 193 32.67 20.42 48.19
CA LYS A 193 33.48 19.20 48.25
C LYS A 193 32.84 18.07 47.44
N ILE A 194 31.58 17.74 47.74
CA ILE A 194 30.87 16.65 47.05
C ILE A 194 30.60 16.97 45.58
N ALA A 195 30.35 18.25 45.23
CA ALA A 195 30.17 18.65 43.83
C ALA A 195 31.46 18.49 43.00
N ARG A 196 32.63 18.82 43.55
CA ARG A 196 33.92 18.67 42.84
C ARG A 196 34.31 17.22 42.58
N GLU A 197 33.91 16.31 43.45
CA GLU A 197 34.19 14.88 43.25
C GLU A 197 33.47 14.33 42.00
N VAL A 198 32.28 14.85 41.68
CA VAL A 198 31.45 14.40 40.54
C VAL A 198 31.46 15.36 39.34
N ASP A 199 31.93 16.60 39.53
CA ASP A 199 32.11 17.63 38.50
C ASP A 199 33.41 18.44 38.75
N PRO A 200 34.60 17.83 38.53
CA PRO A 200 35.88 18.48 38.84
C PRO A 200 36.14 19.78 38.07
N GLN A 201 35.55 19.90 36.88
CA GLN A 201 35.69 21.05 35.99
C GLN A 201 34.61 22.12 36.22
N GLY A 202 33.62 21.85 37.08
CA GLY A 202 32.53 22.77 37.39
C GLY A 202 31.63 23.09 36.20
N GLU A 203 31.45 22.16 35.25
CA GLU A 203 30.71 22.38 34.00
C GLU A 203 29.20 22.39 34.16
N ARG A 204 28.71 21.88 35.29
CA ARG A 204 27.28 21.75 35.60
C ARG A 204 26.97 22.16 37.05
N THR A 205 27.88 22.86 37.71
CA THR A 205 27.77 23.27 39.12
C THR A 205 27.56 24.78 39.25
N PHE A 206 26.44 25.18 39.87
CA PHE A 206 26.11 26.56 40.23
C PHE A 206 26.34 26.79 41.72
N GLY A 207 27.14 27.80 42.06
CA GLY A 207 27.35 28.22 43.45
C GLY A 207 26.32 29.24 43.91
N VAL A 208 25.65 28.97 45.04
CA VAL A 208 24.72 29.91 45.69
C VAL A 208 25.22 30.26 47.07
N LEU A 209 25.39 31.56 47.34
CA LEU A 209 25.76 32.08 48.64
C LEU A 209 24.53 32.64 49.36
N THR A 210 24.21 32.09 50.53
CA THR A 210 23.10 32.53 51.38
C THR A 210 23.62 33.27 52.61
N LYS A 211 22.74 33.95 53.37
CA LYS A 211 23.10 34.61 54.65
C LYS A 211 24.20 35.69 54.53
N ILE A 212 24.27 36.37 53.38
CA ILE A 212 25.25 37.45 53.13
C ILE A 212 24.99 38.64 54.07
N ASP A 213 23.75 38.83 54.49
CA ASP A 213 23.30 39.82 55.46
C ASP A 213 23.75 39.53 56.90
N LEU A 214 24.23 38.31 57.19
CA LEU A 214 24.67 37.86 58.51
C LEU A 214 26.19 37.72 58.62
N MET A 215 26.94 38.32 57.70
CA MET A 215 28.40 38.36 57.76
C MET A 215 28.89 39.33 58.86
N ASP A 216 30.09 39.06 59.38
CA ASP A 216 30.69 39.90 60.41
C ASP A 216 30.99 41.29 59.87
N LYS A 217 30.74 42.32 60.69
CA LYS A 217 30.98 43.72 60.30
C LYS A 217 32.46 43.92 59.92
N GLY A 218 32.69 44.43 58.72
CA GLY A 218 34.04 44.62 58.15
C GLY A 218 34.50 43.49 57.23
N THR A 219 33.66 42.48 56.99
CA THR A 219 33.89 41.42 55.99
C THR A 219 32.84 41.50 54.88
N ASP A 220 33.20 41.05 53.68
CA ASP A 220 32.31 40.97 52.52
C ASP A 220 32.57 39.69 51.70
N ALA A 221 31.63 39.37 50.81
CA ALA A 221 31.71 38.21 49.92
C ALA A 221 32.00 38.59 48.46
N VAL A 222 32.53 39.78 48.17
CA VAL A 222 32.71 40.28 46.79
C VAL A 222 33.64 39.37 45.99
N ASP A 223 34.80 39.00 46.55
CA ASP A 223 35.75 38.11 45.87
C ASP A 223 35.19 36.70 45.62
N MET A 224 34.27 36.24 46.48
CA MET A 224 33.57 34.98 46.27
C MET A 224 32.53 35.09 45.16
N LEU A 225 31.72 36.14 45.18
CA LEU A 225 30.66 36.41 44.19
C LEU A 225 31.21 36.70 42.79
N GLU A 226 32.40 37.30 42.70
CA GLU A 226 33.12 37.52 41.43
C GLU A 226 33.87 36.27 40.95
N GLY A 227 33.91 35.20 41.75
CA GLY A 227 34.58 33.95 41.42
C GLY A 227 36.11 34.02 41.48
N LYS A 228 36.67 35.03 42.18
CA LYS A 228 38.11 35.20 42.40
C LYS A 228 38.63 34.23 43.46
N SER A 229 37.90 34.04 44.57
CA SER A 229 38.30 33.10 45.63
C SER A 229 38.09 31.64 45.23
N TYR A 230 36.97 31.34 44.56
CA TYR A 230 36.61 29.99 44.09
C TYR A 230 36.01 30.05 42.69
N LYS A 231 36.79 29.65 41.68
CA LYS A 231 36.40 29.70 40.28
C LYS A 231 35.49 28.52 39.90
N LEU A 232 34.27 28.82 39.47
CA LEU A 232 33.34 27.91 38.80
C LEU A 232 33.14 28.38 37.35
N LYS A 233 32.67 27.51 36.44
CA LYS A 233 32.34 27.95 35.07
C LYS A 233 31.10 28.85 35.04
N PHE A 234 30.19 28.71 36.00
CA PHE A 234 29.06 29.60 36.20
C PHE A 234 29.34 30.59 37.35
N PRO A 235 28.86 31.84 37.24
CA PRO A 235 29.04 32.84 38.28
C PRO A 235 28.32 32.45 39.57
N TRP A 236 28.90 32.83 40.71
CA TRP A 236 28.28 32.72 42.01
C TRP A 236 27.11 33.70 42.13
N ILE A 237 26.02 33.25 42.76
CA ILE A 237 24.82 34.06 42.96
C ILE A 237 24.53 34.19 44.45
N GLY A 238 24.53 35.43 44.93
CA GLY A 238 24.16 35.78 46.29
C GLY A 238 22.65 35.88 46.46
N VAL A 239 22.13 35.32 47.54
CA VAL A 239 20.70 35.32 47.88
C VAL A 239 20.52 35.74 49.34
N VAL A 240 19.64 36.71 49.56
CA VAL A 240 19.25 37.15 50.91
C VAL A 240 17.85 36.64 51.20
N ASN A 241 17.77 35.71 52.15
CA ASN A 241 16.51 35.05 52.52
C ASN A 241 15.90 35.73 53.76
N ARG A 242 14.62 35.42 54.04
CA ARG A 242 13.96 35.83 55.29
C ARG A 242 14.71 35.29 56.52
N SER A 243 14.89 36.13 57.52
CA SER A 243 15.39 35.71 58.84
C SER A 243 14.36 34.86 59.58
N GLN A 244 14.78 34.13 60.63
CA GLN A 244 13.84 33.37 61.47
C GLN A 244 12.77 34.30 62.10
N ALA A 245 13.14 35.54 62.43
CA ALA A 245 12.20 36.55 62.92
C ALA A 245 11.18 36.95 61.85
N ASP A 246 11.59 37.10 60.59
CA ASP A 246 10.68 37.41 59.49
C ASP A 246 9.71 36.25 59.19
N ILE A 247 10.19 35.01 59.31
CA ILE A 247 9.37 33.80 59.14
C ILE A 247 8.32 33.73 60.25
N ASN A 248 8.72 33.96 61.51
CA ASN A 248 7.80 33.98 62.65
C ASN A 248 6.76 35.11 62.53
N LYS A 249 7.13 36.24 61.92
CA LYS A 249 6.21 37.36 61.59
C LYS A 249 5.40 37.14 60.31
N SER A 250 5.56 35.99 59.63
CA SER A 250 4.88 35.67 58.36
C SER A 250 5.03 36.77 57.30
N VAL A 251 6.23 37.35 57.20
CA VAL A 251 6.52 38.36 56.17
C VAL A 251 6.31 37.75 54.79
N ASP A 252 5.50 38.44 53.98
CA ASP A 252 5.18 38.00 52.63
C ASP A 252 6.42 37.89 51.73
N MET A 253 6.40 36.91 50.82
CA MET A 253 7.54 36.60 49.96
C MET A 253 7.82 37.70 48.93
N ILE A 254 6.79 38.44 48.49
CA ILE A 254 6.96 39.58 47.58
C ILE A 254 7.70 40.71 48.31
N ALA A 255 7.38 40.95 49.58
CA ALA A 255 8.11 41.90 50.42
C ALA A 255 9.55 41.44 50.69
N ALA A 256 9.79 40.14 50.88
CA ALA A 256 11.13 39.58 51.05
C ALA A 256 12.02 39.77 49.81
N ARG A 257 11.52 39.45 48.61
CA ARG A 257 12.25 39.67 47.35
C ARG A 257 12.56 41.15 47.09
N ARG A 258 11.66 42.06 47.50
CA ARG A 258 11.90 43.50 47.41
C ARG A 258 13.04 43.95 48.33
N ARG A 259 13.03 43.50 49.59
CA ARG A 259 14.12 43.76 50.55
C ARG A 259 15.45 43.19 50.07
N GLU A 260 15.45 42.00 49.46
CA GLU A 260 16.66 41.43 48.84
C GLU A 260 17.22 42.34 47.74
N ARG A 261 16.36 42.84 46.84
CA ARG A 261 16.76 43.76 45.77
C ARG A 261 17.30 45.08 46.32
N GLU A 262 16.63 45.64 47.33
CA GLU A 262 17.07 46.85 48.02
C GLU A 262 18.40 46.65 48.75
N TYR A 263 18.62 45.49 49.39
CA TYR A 263 19.87 45.15 50.05
C TYR A 263 21.05 45.21 49.08
N PHE A 264 20.97 44.51 47.94
CA PHE A 264 22.05 44.52 46.96
C PHE A 264 22.23 45.88 46.27
N ALA A 265 21.17 46.67 46.10
CA ALA A 265 21.26 48.00 45.49
C ALA A 265 21.88 49.05 46.44
N ASN A 266 21.54 48.96 47.74
CA ASN A 266 21.91 49.99 48.72
C ASN A 266 23.24 49.70 49.41
N THR A 267 23.65 48.43 49.53
CA THR A 267 24.94 48.03 50.15
C THR A 267 26.11 48.45 49.25
N PRO A 268 27.02 49.34 49.70
CA PRO A 268 28.10 49.88 48.87
C PRO A 268 28.98 48.81 48.21
N GLU A 269 29.31 47.75 48.94
CA GLU A 269 30.21 46.67 48.54
C GLU A 269 29.61 45.79 47.41
N TYR A 270 28.29 45.66 47.34
CA TYR A 270 27.60 44.78 46.38
C TYR A 270 26.86 45.52 45.26
N ARG A 271 26.84 46.86 45.28
CA ARG A 271 26.04 47.68 44.36
C ARG A 271 26.35 47.41 42.88
N HIS A 272 27.62 47.18 42.52
CA HIS A 272 28.02 46.85 41.14
C HIS A 272 27.60 45.45 40.69
N LEU A 273 27.27 44.56 41.64
CA LEU A 273 26.81 43.20 41.38
C LEU A 273 25.29 43.06 41.39
N ALA A 274 24.54 44.08 41.85
CA ALA A 274 23.11 43.99 42.14
C ALA A 274 22.24 43.44 40.99
N SER A 275 22.61 43.68 39.72
CA SER A 275 21.88 43.17 38.54
C SER A 275 22.04 41.65 38.32
N ARG A 276 23.02 41.03 38.97
CA ARG A 276 23.37 39.59 38.87
C ARG A 276 23.11 38.81 40.16
N MET A 277 22.49 39.44 41.16
CA MET A 277 22.23 38.85 42.47
C MET A 277 20.73 38.68 42.72
N GLY A 278 20.42 37.86 43.72
CA GLY A 278 19.07 37.63 44.21
C GLY A 278 18.36 36.40 43.65
N SER A 279 17.33 35.98 44.37
CA SER A 279 16.52 34.78 44.10
C SER A 279 15.81 34.80 42.73
N GLU A 280 15.35 35.97 42.28
CA GLU A 280 14.70 36.13 40.96
C GLU A 280 15.71 35.95 39.81
N HIS A 281 16.92 36.48 39.96
CA HIS A 281 17.99 36.30 38.98
C HIS A 281 18.41 34.82 38.90
N LEU A 282 18.57 34.18 40.07
CA LEU A 282 18.87 32.75 40.17
C LEU A 282 17.86 31.89 39.40
N GLY A 283 16.55 32.10 39.61
CA GLY A 283 15.51 31.36 38.89
C GLY A 283 15.59 31.53 37.36
N LYS A 284 15.86 32.75 36.87
CA LYS A 284 16.01 33.04 35.44
C LYS A 284 17.24 32.36 34.84
N VAL A 285 18.37 32.40 35.54
CA VAL A 285 19.63 31.78 35.09
C VAL A 285 19.49 30.25 35.02
N LEU A 286 18.91 29.63 36.05
CA LEU A 286 18.67 28.18 36.08
C LEU A 286 17.74 27.73 34.95
N SER A 287 16.65 28.47 34.71
CA SER A 287 15.72 28.16 33.62
C SER A 287 16.38 28.27 32.23
N LYS A 288 17.15 29.35 31.97
CA LYS A 288 17.86 29.55 30.71
C LYS A 288 18.94 28.48 30.47
N HIS A 289 19.66 28.10 31.52
CA HIS A 289 20.68 27.06 31.41
C HIS A 289 20.05 25.68 31.18
N LEU A 290 19.00 25.32 31.93
CA LEU A 290 18.25 24.08 31.73
C LEU A 290 17.73 23.98 30.30
N GLU A 291 17.19 25.07 29.72
CA GLU A 291 16.76 25.06 28.32
C GLU A 291 17.90 24.74 27.34
N THR A 292 19.10 25.26 27.59
CA THR A 292 20.28 25.02 26.75
C THR A 292 20.71 23.55 26.82
N VAL A 293 20.68 22.96 28.02
CA VAL A 293 20.97 21.54 28.24
C VAL A 293 19.91 20.64 27.59
N ILE A 294 18.63 20.98 27.73
CA ILE A 294 17.53 20.24 27.06
C ILE A 294 17.73 20.25 25.54
N LYS A 295 18.04 21.41 24.96
CA LYS A 295 18.24 21.56 23.51
C LYS A 295 19.39 20.71 22.97
N SER A 296 20.52 20.63 23.69
CA SER A 296 21.67 19.85 23.23
C SER A 296 21.45 18.33 23.35
N ARG A 297 20.49 17.89 24.18
CA ARG A 297 20.24 16.48 24.48
C ARG A 297 19.04 15.86 23.77
N ILE A 298 18.12 16.64 23.21
CA ILE A 298 16.96 16.13 22.43
C ILE A 298 17.35 15.07 21.38
N PRO A 299 18.39 15.26 20.54
CA PRO A 299 18.76 14.24 19.56
C PRO A 299 19.18 12.91 20.19
N GLY A 300 19.86 12.96 21.34
CA GLY A 300 20.24 11.77 22.11
C GLY A 300 19.03 11.06 22.72
N LEU A 301 18.07 11.82 23.25
CA LEU A 301 16.80 11.28 23.78
C LEU A 301 15.97 10.60 22.68
N GLN A 302 15.87 11.22 21.50
CA GLN A 302 15.14 10.65 20.37
C GLN A 302 15.76 9.32 19.92
N SER A 303 17.09 9.25 19.85
CA SER A 303 17.82 8.01 19.54
C SER A 303 17.56 6.92 20.58
N LEU A 304 17.62 7.25 21.88
CA LEU A 304 17.36 6.30 22.96
C LEU A 304 15.92 5.76 22.92
N ILE A 305 14.93 6.64 22.73
CA ILE A 305 13.52 6.27 22.63
C ILE A 305 13.31 5.31 21.46
N ASN A 306 13.80 5.68 20.27
CA ASN A 306 13.64 4.86 19.06
C ASN A 306 14.30 3.49 19.21
N LYS A 307 15.52 3.43 19.76
CA LYS A 307 16.22 2.18 20.02
C LYS A 307 15.43 1.28 20.97
N THR A 308 14.92 1.85 22.07
CA THR A 308 14.17 1.09 23.08
C THR A 308 12.83 0.59 22.54
N ILE A 309 12.13 1.37 21.69
CA ILE A 309 10.92 0.93 20.99
C ILE A 309 11.21 -0.33 20.16
N ILE A 310 12.28 -0.31 19.35
CA ILE A 310 12.66 -1.44 18.51
C ILE A 310 12.98 -2.68 19.36
N GLU A 311 13.69 -2.52 20.47
CA GLU A 311 14.01 -3.61 21.40
C GLU A 311 12.73 -4.23 22.00
N ILE A 312 11.80 -3.41 22.48
CA ILE A 312 10.52 -3.86 23.05
C ILE A 312 9.65 -4.55 21.99
N GLU A 313 9.53 -3.98 20.78
CA GLU A 313 8.76 -4.58 19.69
C GLU A 313 9.35 -5.92 19.24
N THR A 314 10.68 -6.04 19.22
CA THR A 314 11.37 -7.30 18.90
C THR A 314 11.11 -8.36 19.97
N GLU A 315 11.11 -7.99 21.25
CA GLU A 315 10.81 -8.92 22.35
C GLU A 315 9.33 -9.34 22.34
N LEU A 316 8.39 -8.40 22.12
CA LEU A 316 6.97 -8.70 21.97
C LEU A 316 6.70 -9.65 20.80
N SER A 317 7.42 -9.48 19.68
CA SER A 317 7.33 -10.40 18.54
C SER A 317 7.76 -11.82 18.91
N ARG A 318 8.82 -11.98 19.72
CA ARG A 318 9.27 -13.30 20.22
C ARG A 318 8.29 -13.94 21.18
N LEU A 319 7.62 -13.15 22.03
CA LEU A 319 6.64 -13.66 22.98
C LEU A 319 5.32 -14.05 22.30
N GLY A 320 5.07 -13.63 21.05
CA GLY A 320 3.85 -13.94 20.31
C GLY A 320 2.72 -12.94 20.55
N LYS A 321 1.62 -13.10 19.81
CA LYS A 321 0.48 -12.15 19.82
C LYS A 321 -0.36 -12.31 21.11
N PRO A 322 -0.98 -11.23 21.62
CA PRO A 322 -1.95 -11.33 22.71
C PRO A 322 -3.19 -12.11 22.27
N ILE A 323 -3.75 -12.92 23.18
CA ILE A 323 -4.99 -13.67 22.94
C ILE A 323 -6.15 -12.65 22.91
N ALA A 324 -6.98 -12.73 21.87
CA ALA A 324 -8.15 -11.86 21.73
C ALA A 324 -9.14 -12.09 22.89
N THR A 325 -9.81 -11.02 23.33
CA THR A 325 -10.75 -11.08 24.46
C THR A 325 -12.07 -11.76 24.09
N ASP A 326 -12.54 -11.57 22.86
CA ASP A 326 -13.80 -12.08 22.35
C ASP A 326 -13.67 -13.51 21.76
N ALA A 327 -14.81 -14.21 21.67
CA ALA A 327 -14.85 -15.59 21.18
C ALA A 327 -14.46 -15.71 19.70
N GLY A 328 -14.81 -14.71 18.87
CA GLY A 328 -14.49 -14.69 17.45
C GLY A 328 -12.99 -14.56 17.20
N GLY A 329 -12.33 -13.67 17.93
CA GLY A 329 -10.87 -13.52 17.86
C GLY A 329 -10.12 -14.76 18.34
N LYS A 330 -10.62 -15.47 19.38
CA LYS A 330 -10.05 -16.76 19.82
C LYS A 330 -10.20 -17.84 18.76
N LEU A 331 -11.37 -17.95 18.13
CA LEU A 331 -11.62 -18.88 17.03
C LEU A 331 -10.68 -18.59 15.85
N TYR A 332 -10.55 -17.31 15.47
CA TYR A 332 -9.65 -16.88 14.40
C TYR A 332 -8.19 -17.27 14.69
N MET A 333 -7.72 -17.01 15.91
CA MET A 333 -6.36 -17.37 16.32
C MET A 333 -6.12 -18.89 16.25
N ILE A 334 -7.06 -19.69 16.74
CA ILE A 334 -6.99 -21.16 16.63
C ILE A 334 -6.93 -21.60 15.16
N MET A 335 -7.76 -21.01 14.29
CA MET A 335 -7.77 -21.32 12.86
C MET A 335 -6.46 -20.92 12.17
N GLU A 336 -5.83 -19.79 12.53
CA GLU A 336 -4.52 -19.41 11.99
C GLU A 336 -3.44 -20.43 12.37
N ILE A 337 -3.40 -20.85 13.64
CA ILE A 337 -2.43 -21.86 14.12
C ILE A 337 -2.63 -23.18 13.38
N CYS A 338 -3.89 -23.61 13.20
CA CYS A 338 -4.21 -24.82 12.45
C CYS A 338 -3.76 -24.72 10.99
N ARG A 339 -3.94 -23.56 10.34
CA ARG A 339 -3.46 -23.32 8.96
C ARG A 339 -1.93 -23.38 8.85
N ALA A 340 -1.20 -22.90 9.85
CA ALA A 340 0.26 -22.99 9.87
C ALA A 340 0.75 -24.45 9.96
N PHE A 341 0.08 -25.27 10.79
CA PHE A 341 0.29 -26.72 10.81
C PHE A 341 -0.04 -27.36 9.47
N ASP A 342 -1.20 -27.04 8.90
CA ASP A 342 -1.68 -27.60 7.63
C ASP A 342 -0.70 -27.33 6.47
N GLN A 343 -0.14 -26.11 6.45
CA GLN A 343 0.90 -25.71 5.51
C GLN A 343 2.19 -26.50 5.71
N THR A 344 2.64 -26.66 6.96
CA THR A 344 3.84 -27.45 7.30
C THR A 344 3.69 -28.91 6.87
N PHE A 345 2.50 -29.50 7.05
CA PHE A 345 2.19 -30.86 6.61
C PHE A 345 2.20 -30.99 5.08
N LYS A 346 1.60 -30.02 4.37
CA LYS A 346 1.62 -29.97 2.89
C LYS A 346 3.04 -29.87 2.34
N GLU A 347 3.91 -29.09 2.96
CA GLU A 347 5.33 -28.98 2.58
C GLU A 347 6.10 -30.30 2.69
N HIS A 348 5.81 -31.10 3.71
CA HIS A 348 6.38 -32.45 3.84
C HIS A 348 5.89 -33.40 2.76
N LEU A 349 4.60 -33.33 2.41
CA LEU A 349 4.01 -34.16 1.35
C LEU A 349 4.54 -33.79 -0.04
N ASP A 350 4.75 -32.50 -0.30
CA ASP A 350 5.24 -31.99 -1.59
C ASP A 350 6.76 -32.12 -1.76
N GLY A 351 7.48 -32.58 -0.72
CA GLY A 351 8.93 -32.77 -0.76
C GLY A 351 9.74 -31.48 -0.58
N ILE A 352 9.11 -30.36 -0.20
CA ILE A 352 9.81 -29.15 0.27
C ILE A 352 10.52 -29.45 1.59
N ARG A 353 9.89 -30.28 2.43
CA ARG A 353 10.48 -30.86 3.64
C ARG A 353 10.59 -32.38 3.51
N PRO A 354 11.61 -33.01 4.13
CA PRO A 354 11.88 -34.43 3.95
C PRO A 354 10.84 -35.34 4.62
N GLY A 355 10.37 -36.37 3.91
CA GLY A 355 9.52 -37.42 4.47
C GLY A 355 8.40 -37.91 3.54
N GLY A 356 7.82 -37.04 2.70
CA GLY A 356 6.81 -37.42 1.70
C GLY A 356 7.37 -38.30 0.58
N ASP A 357 8.67 -38.19 0.30
CA ASP A 357 9.42 -39.01 -0.65
C ASP A 357 9.36 -40.52 -0.33
N LYS A 358 9.19 -40.88 0.95
CA LYS A 358 9.06 -42.28 1.39
C LYS A 358 7.86 -42.99 0.76
N VAL A 359 6.81 -42.25 0.39
CA VAL A 359 5.62 -42.80 -0.29
C VAL A 359 6.01 -43.44 -1.63
N TYR A 360 6.93 -42.83 -2.39
CA TYR A 360 7.42 -43.41 -3.64
C TYR A 360 8.13 -44.74 -3.43
N SER A 361 8.88 -44.89 -2.33
CA SER A 361 9.54 -46.15 -2.00
C SER A 361 8.56 -47.31 -1.78
N VAL A 362 7.35 -47.02 -1.27
CA VAL A 362 6.29 -48.04 -1.15
C VAL A 362 5.86 -48.53 -2.55
N PHE A 363 5.67 -47.61 -3.49
CA PHE A 363 5.16 -47.93 -4.82
C PHE A 363 6.21 -48.45 -5.79
N ASP A 364 7.44 -47.95 -5.72
CA ASP A 364 8.50 -48.29 -6.67
C ASP A 364 9.30 -49.52 -6.23
N ASN A 365 9.39 -49.77 -4.91
CA ASN A 365 10.19 -50.86 -4.36
C ASN A 365 9.32 -51.93 -3.67
N GLN A 366 8.52 -51.55 -2.67
CA GLN A 366 7.85 -52.51 -1.80
C GLN A 366 6.72 -53.28 -2.51
N LEU A 367 5.82 -52.58 -3.19
CA LEU A 367 4.71 -53.19 -3.92
C LEU A 367 5.19 -54.10 -5.07
N PRO A 368 6.13 -53.69 -5.95
CA PRO A 368 6.65 -54.57 -6.99
C PRO A 368 7.39 -55.79 -6.44
N ALA A 369 8.14 -55.63 -5.34
CA ALA A 369 8.80 -56.75 -4.67
C ALA A 369 7.77 -57.73 -4.08
N ALA A 370 6.69 -57.23 -3.47
CA ALA A 370 5.61 -58.05 -2.94
C ALA A 370 4.86 -58.82 -4.05
N LEU A 371 4.56 -58.17 -5.18
CA LEU A 371 3.94 -58.82 -6.34
C LEU A 371 4.84 -59.89 -6.96
N LYS A 372 6.16 -59.66 -7.03
CA LYS A 372 7.12 -60.64 -7.57
C LYS A 372 7.29 -61.88 -6.68
N ARG A 373 7.03 -61.77 -5.37
CA ARG A 373 7.08 -62.89 -4.42
C ARG A 373 5.88 -63.83 -4.52
N LEU A 374 4.81 -63.42 -5.22
CA LEU A 374 3.66 -64.29 -5.46
C LEU A 374 4.08 -65.46 -6.36
N GLN A 375 3.93 -66.69 -5.87
CA GLN A 375 4.29 -67.91 -6.61
C GLN A 375 3.15 -68.33 -7.54
N PHE A 376 2.95 -67.59 -8.64
CA PHE A 376 1.91 -67.89 -9.62
C PHE A 376 2.07 -69.27 -10.27
N ASP A 377 3.31 -69.72 -10.49
CA ASP A 377 3.62 -71.04 -11.05
C ASP A 377 3.12 -72.20 -10.18
N LYS A 378 3.03 -72.00 -8.86
CA LYS A 378 2.50 -73.01 -7.93
C LYS A 378 0.98 -73.15 -8.08
N GLN A 379 0.29 -72.02 -8.26
CA GLN A 379 -1.15 -71.99 -8.52
C GLN A 379 -1.49 -72.53 -9.93
N LEU A 380 -0.60 -72.34 -10.90
CA LEU A 380 -0.72 -72.85 -12.27
C LEU A 380 0.04 -74.16 -12.49
N SER A 381 0.25 -74.94 -11.43
CA SER A 381 0.89 -76.26 -11.53
C SER A 381 0.07 -77.19 -12.44
N MET A 382 0.76 -78.11 -13.12
CA MET A 382 0.14 -79.04 -14.07
C MET A 382 -1.01 -79.85 -13.47
N GLU A 383 -0.89 -80.23 -12.20
CA GLU A 383 -1.92 -80.95 -11.46
C GLU A 383 -3.17 -80.08 -11.26
N ASN A 384 -2.99 -78.81 -10.87
CA ASN A 384 -4.11 -77.89 -10.65
C ASN A 384 -4.78 -77.46 -11.96
N VAL A 385 -4.00 -77.22 -13.03
CA VAL A 385 -4.53 -76.91 -14.36
C VAL A 385 -5.33 -78.10 -14.90
N ARG A 386 -4.81 -79.33 -14.79
CA ARG A 386 -5.57 -80.52 -15.20
C ARG A 386 -6.88 -80.63 -14.43
N LYS A 387 -6.82 -80.53 -13.10
CA LYS A 387 -7.98 -80.63 -12.22
C LYS A 387 -9.07 -79.63 -12.62
N LEU A 388 -8.73 -78.34 -12.68
CA LEU A 388 -9.73 -77.28 -12.93
C LEU A 388 -10.27 -77.27 -14.35
N ILE A 389 -9.48 -77.65 -15.35
CA ILE A 389 -9.96 -77.79 -16.74
C ILE A 389 -10.88 -79.00 -16.88
N THR A 390 -10.50 -80.16 -16.34
CA THR A 390 -11.33 -81.37 -16.42
C THR A 390 -12.64 -81.22 -15.62
N GLU A 391 -12.60 -80.60 -14.45
CA GLU A 391 -13.81 -80.29 -13.67
C GLU A 391 -14.76 -79.33 -14.41
N ALA A 392 -14.23 -78.39 -15.19
CA ALA A 392 -15.04 -77.45 -15.96
C ALA A 392 -15.63 -78.08 -17.24
N ASP A 393 -14.99 -79.11 -17.80
CA ASP A 393 -15.42 -79.80 -19.03
C ASP A 393 -16.56 -80.80 -18.78
N GLY A 394 -16.68 -81.28 -17.53
CA GLY A 394 -17.80 -82.11 -17.10
C GLY A 394 -17.82 -83.51 -17.74
N TYR A 395 -18.99 -84.13 -17.78
CA TYR A 395 -19.15 -85.55 -18.20
C TYR A 395 -19.15 -85.74 -19.73
N GLN A 396 -19.36 -84.68 -20.51
CA GLN A 396 -19.42 -84.72 -21.98
C GLN A 396 -18.33 -83.81 -22.57
N PRO A 397 -17.11 -84.35 -22.77
CA PRO A 397 -15.90 -83.54 -22.96
C PRO A 397 -15.86 -82.86 -24.33
N HIS A 398 -15.55 -81.57 -24.33
CA HIS A 398 -15.40 -80.75 -25.54
C HIS A 398 -14.05 -81.02 -26.22
N LEU A 399 -13.96 -80.72 -27.52
CA LEU A 399 -12.70 -80.81 -28.29
C LEU A 399 -11.69 -79.72 -27.91
N ILE A 400 -12.15 -78.65 -27.26
CA ILE A 400 -11.36 -77.49 -26.81
C ILE A 400 -11.75 -77.24 -25.35
N ALA A 401 -10.76 -76.93 -24.50
CA ALA A 401 -11.01 -76.65 -23.09
C ALA A 401 -12.04 -75.52 -22.90
N PRO A 402 -13.06 -75.70 -22.02
CA PRO A 402 -14.14 -74.75 -21.87
C PRO A 402 -13.67 -73.46 -21.21
N GLU A 403 -14.30 -72.35 -21.61
CA GLU A 403 -13.97 -71.00 -21.12
C GLU A 403 -13.99 -70.92 -19.57
N GLN A 404 -14.97 -71.58 -18.95
CA GLN A 404 -15.16 -71.60 -17.49
C GLN A 404 -13.94 -72.13 -16.73
N GLY A 405 -13.17 -73.05 -17.33
CA GLY A 405 -11.94 -73.57 -16.74
C GLY A 405 -10.82 -72.53 -16.71
N TYR A 406 -10.64 -71.77 -17.80
CA TYR A 406 -9.72 -70.63 -17.85
C TYR A 406 -10.12 -69.55 -16.84
N ARG A 407 -11.43 -69.25 -16.73
CA ARG A 407 -11.93 -68.24 -15.79
C ARG A 407 -11.56 -68.57 -14.35
N ARG A 408 -11.79 -69.82 -13.91
CA ARG A 408 -11.46 -70.27 -12.55
C ARG A 408 -9.96 -70.21 -12.24
N LEU A 409 -9.11 -70.59 -13.19
CA LEU A 409 -7.64 -70.53 -13.04
C LEU A 409 -7.12 -69.09 -12.90
N ILE A 410 -7.68 -68.16 -13.68
CA ILE A 410 -7.31 -66.75 -13.63
C ILE A 410 -7.78 -66.14 -12.29
N GLU A 411 -9.04 -66.37 -11.92
CA GLU A 411 -9.62 -65.85 -10.67
C GLU A 411 -8.87 -66.33 -9.42
N SER A 412 -8.58 -67.64 -9.32
CA SER A 412 -7.85 -68.22 -8.17
C SER A 412 -6.43 -67.65 -8.03
N THR A 413 -5.84 -67.17 -9.12
CA THR A 413 -4.49 -66.63 -9.11
C THR A 413 -4.48 -65.12 -8.83
N LEU A 414 -5.40 -64.35 -9.43
CA LEU A 414 -5.49 -62.90 -9.25
C LEU A 414 -5.91 -62.51 -7.83
N ILE A 415 -6.74 -63.30 -7.13
CA ILE A 415 -7.18 -62.98 -5.77
C ILE A 415 -6.02 -62.86 -4.76
N THR A 416 -4.88 -63.52 -5.04
CA THR A 416 -3.68 -63.46 -4.20
C THR A 416 -3.02 -62.07 -4.17
N ILE A 417 -3.36 -61.20 -5.13
CA ILE A 417 -2.85 -59.83 -5.24
C ILE A 417 -3.46 -58.89 -4.17
N LYS A 418 -4.60 -59.25 -3.58
CA LYS A 418 -5.25 -58.46 -2.52
C LYS A 418 -4.33 -58.19 -1.33
N GLY A 419 -3.57 -59.20 -0.88
CA GLY A 419 -2.65 -59.06 0.25
C GLY A 419 -1.58 -57.97 0.05
N PRO A 420 -0.78 -58.03 -1.03
CA PRO A 420 0.16 -56.97 -1.39
C PRO A 420 -0.48 -55.58 -1.56
N ALA A 421 -1.69 -55.52 -2.12
CA ALA A 421 -2.40 -54.26 -2.32
C ALA A 421 -2.81 -53.61 -0.98
N GLU A 422 -3.32 -54.40 -0.04
CA GLU A 422 -3.64 -53.95 1.33
C GLU A 422 -2.38 -53.49 2.09
N ALA A 423 -1.27 -54.22 1.96
CA ALA A 423 -0.01 -53.86 2.61
C ALA A 423 0.52 -52.49 2.11
N ALA A 424 0.33 -52.17 0.83
CA ALA A 424 0.72 -50.87 0.27
C ALA A 424 -0.13 -49.71 0.83
N VAL A 425 -1.44 -49.93 0.99
CA VAL A 425 -2.37 -48.97 1.65
C VAL A 425 -1.89 -48.67 3.08
N ASP A 426 -1.57 -49.72 3.85
CA ASP A 426 -1.17 -49.61 5.24
C ASP A 426 0.21 -48.96 5.43
N ALA A 427 1.16 -49.25 4.53
CA ALA A 427 2.48 -48.63 4.55
C ALA A 427 2.42 -47.12 4.29
N VAL A 428 1.57 -46.67 3.35
CA VAL A 428 1.39 -45.23 3.08
C VAL A 428 0.73 -44.53 4.27
N HIS A 429 -0.28 -45.15 4.90
CA HIS A 429 -0.91 -44.62 6.12
C HIS A 429 0.09 -44.36 7.24
N GLY A 430 1.00 -45.31 7.49
CA GLY A 430 2.06 -45.15 8.50
C GLY A 430 2.95 -43.94 8.22
N ILE A 431 3.33 -43.71 6.96
CA ILE A 431 4.13 -42.55 6.54
C ILE A 431 3.36 -41.25 6.77
N LEU A 432 2.07 -41.20 6.43
CA LEU A 432 1.24 -40.01 6.64
C LEU A 432 1.11 -39.66 8.13
N LYS A 433 0.95 -40.66 9.02
CA LYS A 433 0.95 -40.44 10.48
C LYS A 433 2.27 -39.88 10.99
N ASP A 434 3.40 -40.41 10.53
CA ASP A 434 4.73 -39.88 10.88
C ASP A 434 4.90 -38.41 10.46
N LEU A 435 4.35 -38.04 9.31
CA LEU A 435 4.40 -36.66 8.81
C LEU A 435 3.53 -35.71 9.64
N VAL A 436 2.37 -36.15 10.11
CA VAL A 436 1.56 -35.37 11.07
C VAL A 436 2.36 -35.10 12.34
N HIS A 437 3.00 -36.13 12.91
CA HIS A 437 3.81 -35.98 14.12
C HIS A 437 4.96 -34.97 13.95
N LYS A 438 5.68 -35.04 12.82
CA LYS A 438 6.74 -34.08 12.50
C LYS A 438 6.20 -32.66 12.35
N SER A 439 5.10 -32.50 11.62
CA SER A 439 4.51 -31.19 11.33
C SER A 439 4.05 -30.49 12.61
N ILE A 440 3.42 -31.23 13.54
CA ILE A 440 3.06 -30.71 14.86
C ILE A 440 4.28 -30.19 15.64
N ASN A 441 5.41 -30.89 15.57
CA ASN A 441 6.63 -30.50 16.30
C ASN A 441 7.38 -29.32 15.67
N GLU A 442 7.17 -29.07 14.38
CA GLU A 442 7.80 -27.98 13.64
C GLU A 442 6.97 -26.69 13.64
N THR A 443 5.67 -26.77 13.89
CA THR A 443 4.81 -25.58 14.09
C THR A 443 5.10 -24.94 15.45
N ALA A 444 5.69 -23.73 15.44
CA ALA A 444 6.14 -23.04 16.64
C ALA A 444 4.98 -22.62 17.55
N GLU A 445 3.88 -22.19 16.95
CA GLU A 445 2.68 -21.70 17.65
C GLU A 445 1.99 -22.83 18.41
N LEU A 446 1.99 -24.05 17.88
CA LEU A 446 1.46 -25.22 18.60
C LEU A 446 2.30 -25.60 19.83
N LYS A 447 3.56 -25.16 19.93
CA LYS A 447 4.36 -25.37 21.15
C LYS A 447 3.91 -24.48 22.30
N GLN A 448 3.32 -23.32 21.98
CA GLN A 448 2.84 -22.33 22.94
C GLN A 448 1.51 -22.71 23.59
N TYR A 449 0.72 -23.56 22.91
CA TYR A 449 -0.63 -23.96 23.33
C TYR A 449 -0.75 -25.50 23.42
N PRO A 450 -0.37 -26.11 24.56
CA PRO A 450 -0.35 -27.56 24.73
C PRO A 450 -1.70 -28.24 24.48
N SER A 451 -2.81 -27.63 24.91
CA SER A 451 -4.14 -28.20 24.73
C SER A 451 -4.56 -28.22 23.25
N LEU A 452 -4.34 -27.12 22.52
CA LEU A 452 -4.61 -27.08 21.07
C LEU A 452 -3.74 -28.08 20.30
N ARG A 453 -2.47 -28.24 20.68
CA ARG A 453 -1.56 -29.21 20.07
C ARG A 453 -2.07 -30.64 20.13
N ALA A 454 -2.62 -31.05 21.27
CA ALA A 454 -3.16 -32.39 21.44
C ALA A 454 -4.41 -32.61 20.56
N GLU A 455 -5.32 -31.63 20.52
CA GLU A 455 -6.56 -31.72 19.74
C GLU A 455 -6.30 -31.78 18.23
N VAL A 456 -5.39 -30.93 17.71
CA VAL A 456 -5.03 -30.94 16.28
C VAL A 456 -4.38 -32.26 15.88
N MET A 457 -3.51 -32.83 16.74
CA MET A 457 -2.89 -34.14 16.52
C MET A 457 -3.94 -35.25 16.42
N ASN A 458 -4.88 -35.28 17.38
CA ASN A 458 -5.91 -36.32 17.43
C ASN A 458 -6.82 -36.25 16.21
N ALA A 459 -7.28 -35.04 15.85
CA ALA A 459 -8.13 -34.83 14.68
C ALA A 459 -7.46 -35.24 13.37
N ALA A 460 -6.20 -34.86 13.17
CA ALA A 460 -5.44 -35.25 11.98
C ALA A 460 -5.27 -36.78 11.87
N CYS A 461 -4.94 -37.45 12.98
CA CYS A 461 -4.80 -38.91 13.01
C CYS A 461 -6.13 -39.63 12.72
N GLU A 462 -7.25 -39.15 13.26
CA GLU A 462 -8.58 -39.73 13.01
C GLU A 462 -8.99 -39.60 11.53
N SER A 463 -8.74 -38.44 10.92
CA SER A 463 -8.98 -38.23 9.49
C SER A 463 -8.18 -39.21 8.63
N LEU A 464 -6.89 -39.41 8.94
CA LEU A 464 -6.06 -40.38 8.22
C LEU A 464 -6.60 -41.81 8.36
N ASP A 465 -7.09 -42.20 9.54
CA ASP A 465 -7.66 -43.55 9.75
C ASP A 465 -8.93 -43.76 8.89
N LYS A 466 -9.77 -42.73 8.72
CA LYS A 466 -10.92 -42.76 7.80
C LYS A 466 -10.49 -42.93 6.34
N MET A 467 -9.50 -42.14 5.90
CA MET A 467 -8.96 -42.18 4.53
C MET A 467 -8.31 -43.54 4.20
N ARG A 468 -7.58 -44.13 5.15
CA ARG A 468 -7.01 -45.47 5.02
C ARG A 468 -8.09 -46.52 4.74
N ASN A 469 -9.18 -46.51 5.51
CA ASN A 469 -10.26 -47.49 5.35
C ASN A 469 -10.95 -47.37 3.98
N GLU A 470 -11.14 -46.14 3.50
CA GLU A 470 -11.71 -45.89 2.17
C GLU A 470 -10.76 -46.33 1.05
N SER A 471 -9.48 -45.97 1.15
CA SER A 471 -8.44 -46.42 0.23
C SER A 471 -8.33 -47.94 0.17
N LYS A 472 -8.41 -48.62 1.32
CA LYS A 472 -8.38 -50.08 1.39
C LYS A 472 -9.52 -50.69 0.56
N ARG A 473 -10.75 -50.21 0.75
CA ARG A 473 -11.92 -50.67 -0.03
C ARG A 473 -11.74 -50.43 -1.52
N ALA A 474 -11.36 -49.21 -1.92
CA ALA A 474 -11.20 -48.84 -3.32
C ALA A 474 -10.09 -49.65 -4.02
N THR A 475 -8.96 -49.85 -3.33
CA THR A 475 -7.82 -50.60 -3.87
C THR A 475 -8.13 -52.09 -4.03
N ILE A 476 -8.81 -52.71 -3.05
CA ILE A 476 -9.24 -54.12 -3.16
C ILE A 476 -10.26 -54.29 -4.29
N GLN A 477 -11.18 -53.33 -4.44
CA GLN A 477 -12.19 -53.36 -5.50
C GLN A 477 -11.57 -53.36 -6.91
N LEU A 478 -10.45 -52.67 -7.11
CA LEU A 478 -9.71 -52.74 -8.38
C LEU A 478 -9.24 -54.16 -8.70
N VAL A 479 -8.78 -54.91 -7.69
CA VAL A 479 -8.38 -56.32 -7.87
C VAL A 479 -9.60 -57.18 -8.17
N ASP A 480 -10.73 -56.93 -7.50
CA ASP A 480 -11.99 -57.64 -7.77
C ASP A 480 -12.52 -57.40 -9.19
N MET A 481 -12.39 -56.17 -9.71
CA MET A 481 -12.78 -55.84 -11.08
C MET A 481 -11.99 -56.63 -12.12
N GLU A 482 -10.67 -56.77 -11.94
CA GLU A 482 -9.82 -57.58 -12.83
C GLU A 482 -10.13 -59.08 -12.73
N CYS A 483 -10.67 -59.55 -11.59
CA CYS A 483 -11.14 -60.93 -11.45
C CYS A 483 -12.49 -61.17 -12.15
N ALA A 484 -13.34 -60.15 -12.25
CA ALA A 484 -14.72 -60.29 -12.73
C ALA A 484 -14.87 -60.22 -14.27
N TYR A 485 -13.98 -59.52 -14.97
CA TYR A 485 -14.07 -59.30 -16.42
C TYR A 485 -12.82 -59.75 -17.16
N LEU A 486 -12.97 -60.75 -18.04
CA LEU A 486 -11.91 -61.22 -18.92
C LEU A 486 -12.13 -60.65 -20.33
N THR A 487 -11.06 -60.16 -20.96
CA THR A 487 -11.17 -59.57 -22.29
C THR A 487 -11.50 -60.62 -23.33
N VAL A 488 -12.53 -60.36 -24.15
CA VAL A 488 -12.93 -61.25 -25.26
C VAL A 488 -11.76 -61.51 -26.23
N ASP A 489 -10.86 -60.55 -26.36
CA ASP A 489 -9.66 -60.66 -27.18
C ASP A 489 -8.65 -61.68 -26.66
N PHE A 490 -8.60 -61.96 -25.35
CA PHE A 490 -7.77 -63.04 -24.82
C PHE A 490 -8.21 -64.39 -25.38
N PHE A 491 -9.52 -64.67 -25.35
CA PHE A 491 -10.08 -65.91 -25.89
C PHE A 491 -10.00 -65.99 -27.42
N ARG A 492 -10.10 -64.85 -28.13
CA ARG A 492 -9.92 -64.80 -29.59
C ARG A 492 -8.48 -65.07 -30.04
N LYS A 493 -7.50 -64.71 -29.21
CA LYS A 493 -6.06 -64.93 -29.48
C LYS A 493 -5.56 -66.30 -29.04
N LEU A 494 -6.38 -67.11 -28.37
CA LEU A 494 -6.07 -68.52 -28.19
C LEU A 494 -6.02 -69.17 -29.59
N PRO A 495 -4.88 -69.72 -30.01
CA PRO A 495 -4.69 -70.20 -31.38
C PRO A 495 -5.70 -71.31 -31.73
N GLN A 496 -6.47 -71.11 -32.80
CA GLN A 496 -7.37 -72.12 -33.41
C GLN A 496 -6.61 -73.04 -34.38
N ASP A 497 -5.41 -73.49 -34.02
CA ASP A 497 -4.62 -74.38 -34.88
C ASP A 497 -5.01 -75.85 -34.67
N ILE A 498 -6.04 -76.32 -35.39
CA ILE A 498 -6.14 -77.74 -35.79
C ILE A 498 -5.74 -77.92 -37.27
N GLU A 499 -5.54 -76.84 -38.03
CA GLU A 499 -5.18 -76.96 -39.44
C GLU A 499 -3.71 -76.66 -39.70
N LYS A 500 -2.86 -77.69 -39.51
CA LYS A 500 -1.86 -78.14 -40.50
C LYS A 500 -0.87 -79.14 -39.90
N GLY A 501 -1.07 -80.42 -40.23
CA GLY A 501 0.00 -81.39 -40.41
C GLY A 501 0.22 -82.43 -39.31
N GLY A 502 -0.51 -83.56 -39.37
CA GLY A 502 -0.16 -84.80 -38.67
C GLY A 502 -1.29 -85.84 -38.66
N ASN A 503 -1.02 -87.08 -39.06
CA ASN A 503 -1.96 -88.19 -39.34
C ASN A 503 -3.10 -88.42 -38.31
N PRO A 504 -4.31 -88.85 -38.76
CA PRO A 504 -5.48 -89.15 -37.92
C PRO A 504 -5.42 -90.55 -37.26
N THR A 505 -4.28 -90.93 -36.66
CA THR A 505 -4.13 -92.23 -35.96
C THR A 505 -3.70 -92.14 -34.49
N HIS A 506 -3.68 -90.95 -33.88
CA HIS A 506 -3.55 -90.87 -32.42
C HIS A 506 -4.91 -90.97 -31.72
N SER A 507 -5.01 -91.97 -30.86
CA SER A 507 -6.16 -92.39 -30.05
C SER A 507 -6.96 -91.24 -29.41
N ILE A 508 -8.28 -91.39 -29.45
CA ILE A 508 -9.31 -90.61 -28.73
C ILE A 508 -9.04 -90.44 -27.22
N PHE A 509 -8.13 -91.22 -26.63
CA PHE A 509 -7.80 -91.22 -25.20
C PHE A 509 -6.69 -90.24 -24.76
N ASP A 510 -6.00 -89.52 -25.65
CA ASP A 510 -4.92 -88.58 -25.26
C ASP A 510 -5.29 -87.11 -25.51
N ARG A 511 -6.53 -86.76 -25.14
CA ARG A 511 -7.25 -85.56 -25.58
C ARG A 511 -6.86 -84.26 -24.85
N TYR A 512 -6.20 -84.37 -23.69
CA TYR A 512 -5.51 -83.29 -22.99
C TYR A 512 -4.07 -83.71 -22.68
N ASN A 513 -3.27 -83.95 -23.71
CA ASN A 513 -1.88 -84.33 -23.51
C ASN A 513 -1.14 -83.28 -22.65
N ASP A 514 -0.08 -83.70 -21.96
CA ASP A 514 0.67 -82.84 -21.05
C ASP A 514 1.18 -81.56 -21.74
N SER A 515 1.40 -81.59 -23.06
CA SER A 515 1.81 -80.42 -23.84
C SER A 515 0.70 -79.37 -23.94
N TYR A 516 -0.55 -79.80 -24.15
CA TYR A 516 -1.72 -78.93 -24.24
C TYR A 516 -2.03 -78.25 -22.90
N LEU A 517 -2.03 -79.00 -21.79
CA LEU A 517 -2.26 -78.44 -20.45
C LEU A 517 -1.14 -77.46 -20.02
N ARG A 518 0.12 -77.73 -20.40
CA ARG A 518 1.23 -76.76 -20.21
C ARG A 518 0.99 -75.48 -20.99
N ARG A 519 0.46 -75.57 -22.21
CA ARG A 519 0.13 -74.40 -23.04
C ARG A 519 -0.99 -73.56 -22.39
N ILE A 520 -2.01 -74.20 -21.82
CA ILE A 520 -3.06 -73.52 -21.05
C ILE A 520 -2.45 -72.74 -19.88
N GLY A 521 -1.62 -73.40 -19.06
CA GLY A 521 -0.94 -72.75 -17.93
C GLY A 521 -0.09 -71.55 -18.37
N SER A 522 0.68 -71.69 -19.45
CA SER A 522 1.51 -70.61 -20.01
C SER A 522 0.69 -69.41 -20.53
N ASN A 523 -0.44 -69.68 -21.19
CA ASN A 523 -1.34 -68.63 -21.70
C ASN A 523 -2.00 -67.86 -20.55
N VAL A 524 -2.47 -68.58 -19.52
CA VAL A 524 -3.05 -67.99 -18.31
C VAL A 524 -2.01 -67.18 -17.55
N LEU A 525 -0.78 -67.69 -17.39
CA LEU A 525 0.32 -66.98 -16.76
C LEU A 525 0.66 -65.67 -17.50
N SER A 526 0.68 -65.71 -18.84
CA SER A 526 0.91 -64.52 -19.68
C SER A 526 -0.18 -63.46 -19.47
N TYR A 527 -1.44 -63.89 -19.36
CA TYR A 527 -2.55 -62.98 -19.05
C TYR A 527 -2.43 -62.37 -17.64
N ILE A 528 -2.09 -63.17 -16.63
CA ILE A 528 -1.87 -62.69 -15.27
C ILE A 528 -0.73 -61.67 -15.22
N HIS A 529 0.38 -61.89 -15.93
CA HIS A 529 1.47 -60.92 -16.00
C HIS A 529 1.04 -59.59 -16.61
N MET A 530 0.15 -59.61 -17.62
CA MET A 530 -0.43 -58.38 -18.18
C MET A 530 -1.27 -57.65 -17.14
N VAL A 531 -2.16 -58.35 -16.43
CA VAL A 531 -3.01 -57.77 -15.37
C VAL A 531 -2.18 -57.22 -14.21
N VAL A 532 -1.14 -57.95 -13.77
CA VAL A 532 -0.18 -57.48 -12.76
C VAL A 532 0.54 -56.22 -13.23
N GLY A 533 0.88 -56.14 -14.52
CA GLY A 533 1.41 -54.92 -15.14
C GLY A 533 0.47 -53.72 -14.99
N THR A 534 -0.82 -53.92 -15.26
CA THR A 534 -1.86 -52.89 -15.07
C THR A 534 -2.02 -52.50 -13.60
N LEU A 535 -2.19 -53.49 -12.71
CA LEU A 535 -2.40 -53.26 -11.28
C LEU A 535 -1.21 -52.58 -10.60
N ARG A 536 0.03 -52.82 -11.08
CA ARG A 536 1.23 -52.11 -10.61
C ARG A 536 1.11 -50.59 -10.81
N HIS A 537 0.33 -50.13 -11.78
CA HIS A 537 0.06 -48.71 -12.00
C HIS A 537 -1.24 -48.22 -11.38
N SER A 538 -2.28 -49.06 -11.36
CA SER A 538 -3.61 -48.67 -10.83
C SER A 538 -3.67 -48.62 -9.31
N ILE A 539 -2.99 -49.53 -8.60
CA ILE A 539 -2.98 -49.57 -7.13
C ILE A 539 -2.35 -48.29 -6.54
N PRO A 540 -1.13 -47.86 -6.94
CA PRO A 540 -0.58 -46.59 -6.46
C PRO A 540 -1.48 -45.39 -6.70
N LYS A 541 -2.13 -45.32 -7.88
CA LYS A 541 -3.07 -44.23 -8.20
C LYS A 541 -4.28 -44.20 -7.26
N SER A 542 -4.83 -45.37 -6.91
CA SER A 542 -5.93 -45.48 -5.94
C SER A 542 -5.50 -45.01 -4.55
N VAL A 543 -4.33 -45.47 -4.08
CA VAL A 543 -3.79 -45.09 -2.77
C VAL A 543 -3.47 -43.59 -2.70
N VAL A 544 -2.84 -43.04 -3.74
CA VAL A 544 -2.55 -41.60 -3.81
C VAL A 544 -3.83 -40.79 -3.85
N TYR A 545 -4.83 -41.21 -4.63
CA TYR A 545 -6.10 -40.49 -4.73
C TYR A 545 -6.86 -40.49 -3.40
N CYS A 546 -7.04 -41.65 -2.77
CA CYS A 546 -7.89 -41.80 -1.59
C CYS A 546 -7.21 -41.41 -0.28
N GLN A 547 -5.87 -41.51 -0.17
CA GLN A 547 -5.14 -41.15 1.05
C GLN A 547 -4.31 -39.88 0.87
N VAL A 548 -3.30 -39.90 0.00
CA VAL A 548 -2.30 -38.83 -0.05
C VAL A 548 -2.91 -37.50 -0.47
N ARG A 549 -3.73 -37.51 -1.53
CA ARG A 549 -4.40 -36.33 -2.07
C ARG A 549 -5.51 -35.84 -1.15
N GLU A 550 -6.30 -36.74 -0.56
CA GLU A 550 -7.34 -36.34 0.40
C GLU A 550 -6.74 -35.84 1.72
N ALA A 551 -5.70 -36.48 2.26
CA ALA A 551 -4.95 -35.97 3.41
C ALA A 551 -4.36 -34.58 3.13
N LYS A 552 -3.88 -34.31 1.90
CA LYS A 552 -3.43 -32.97 1.51
C LYS A 552 -4.58 -31.96 1.46
N ARG A 553 -5.80 -32.38 1.14
CA ARG A 553 -6.94 -31.50 0.88
C ARG A 553 -7.74 -31.18 2.14
N SER A 554 -8.03 -32.18 2.97
CA SER A 554 -9.12 -32.15 3.94
C SER A 554 -8.75 -32.69 5.33
N LEU A 555 -7.45 -32.71 5.70
CA LEU A 555 -6.97 -33.29 6.95
C LEU A 555 -7.71 -32.80 8.21
N LEU A 556 -7.99 -31.50 8.28
CA LEU A 556 -8.62 -30.84 9.44
C LEU A 556 -10.05 -30.34 9.18
N ASP A 557 -10.67 -30.68 8.05
CA ASP A 557 -12.00 -30.15 7.70
C ASP A 557 -13.07 -30.52 8.75
N HIS A 558 -13.00 -31.74 9.29
CA HIS A 558 -13.89 -32.16 10.37
C HIS A 558 -13.65 -31.37 11.66
N PHE A 559 -12.40 -31.15 12.01
CA PHE A 559 -12.01 -30.37 13.18
C PHE A 559 -12.47 -28.92 13.08
N PHE A 560 -12.39 -28.30 11.90
CA PHE A 560 -12.91 -26.95 11.68
C PHE A 560 -14.43 -26.86 11.85
N THR A 561 -15.15 -27.92 11.45
CA THR A 561 -16.59 -28.02 11.66
C THR A 561 -16.93 -28.10 13.15
N GLU A 562 -16.19 -28.90 13.92
CA GLU A 562 -16.37 -29.00 15.38
C GLU A 562 -15.98 -27.71 16.12
N LEU A 563 -14.91 -27.03 15.70
CA LEU A 563 -14.48 -25.75 16.27
C LEU A 563 -15.55 -24.67 16.13
N GLY A 564 -16.25 -24.65 15.00
CA GLY A 564 -17.36 -23.71 14.76
C GLY A 564 -18.54 -23.88 15.71
N ALA A 565 -18.67 -25.05 16.35
CA ALA A 565 -19.72 -25.34 17.34
C ALA A 565 -19.29 -25.09 18.80
N LYS A 566 -18.01 -24.78 19.08
CA LYS A 566 -17.50 -24.58 20.44
C LYS A 566 -17.77 -23.17 20.97
N GLU A 567 -18.14 -23.07 22.25
CA GLU A 567 -18.37 -21.78 22.92
C GLU A 567 -17.07 -21.08 23.36
N GLY A 568 -17.11 -19.77 23.61
CA GLY A 568 -15.92 -18.97 23.95
C GLY A 568 -15.11 -19.45 25.17
N LYS A 569 -15.73 -20.12 26.14
CA LYS A 569 -15.03 -20.77 27.27
C LYS A 569 -14.28 -22.02 26.87
N GLN A 570 -14.81 -22.78 25.91
CA GLN A 570 -14.17 -23.98 25.38
C GLN A 570 -13.01 -23.60 24.45
N LEU A 571 -13.17 -22.55 23.64
CA LEU A 571 -12.08 -21.99 22.83
C LEU A 571 -10.93 -21.45 23.68
N ALA A 572 -11.24 -20.80 24.81
CA ALA A 572 -10.21 -20.31 25.73
C ALA A 572 -9.38 -21.43 26.37
N LYS A 573 -9.98 -22.62 26.61
CA LYS A 573 -9.24 -23.78 27.13
C LYS A 573 -8.21 -24.33 26.13
N LEU A 574 -8.41 -24.10 24.83
CA LEU A 574 -7.47 -24.52 23.79
C LEU A 574 -6.25 -23.59 23.71
N LEU A 575 -6.37 -22.34 24.18
CA LEU A 575 -5.31 -21.33 24.16
C LEU A 575 -4.69 -21.18 25.56
N ASP A 576 -4.26 -22.29 26.14
CA ASP A 576 -3.64 -22.37 27.47
C ASP A 576 -2.17 -21.94 27.44
N GLU A 577 -1.92 -20.64 27.57
CA GLU A 577 -0.58 -20.05 27.65
C GLU A 577 -0.03 -19.95 29.08
N ASP A 578 1.30 -20.01 29.23
CA ASP A 578 2.00 -19.76 30.50
C ASP A 578 1.68 -18.35 31.07
N PRO A 579 1.14 -18.24 32.30
CA PRO A 579 0.83 -16.97 32.95
C PRO A 579 2.02 -16.00 33.04
N ALA A 580 3.25 -16.52 33.15
CA ALA A 580 4.46 -15.69 33.23
C ALA A 580 4.73 -14.97 31.89
N ILE A 581 4.48 -15.65 30.75
CA ILE A 581 4.63 -15.08 29.41
C ILE A 581 3.54 -14.03 29.16
N MET A 582 2.31 -14.33 29.56
CA MET A 582 1.19 -13.39 29.47
C MET A 582 1.47 -12.10 30.25
N GLN A 583 1.91 -12.21 31.50
CA GLN A 583 2.22 -11.05 32.35
C GLN A 583 3.36 -10.22 31.75
N ARG A 584 4.45 -10.88 31.31
CA ARG A 584 5.58 -10.20 30.66
C ARG A 584 5.18 -9.46 29.37
N ARG A 585 4.30 -10.05 28.56
CA ARG A 585 3.75 -9.41 27.34
C ARG A 585 2.94 -8.16 27.70
N MET A 586 2.12 -8.22 28.75
CA MET A 586 1.34 -7.06 29.22
C MET A 586 2.23 -5.92 29.71
N ASP A 587 3.28 -6.23 30.47
CA ASP A 587 4.19 -5.23 31.03
C ASP A 587 5.01 -4.55 29.92
N LEU A 588 5.51 -5.33 28.94
CA LEU A 588 6.18 -4.78 27.75
C LEU A 588 5.23 -3.94 26.88
N GLY A 589 3.96 -4.34 26.75
CA GLY A 589 2.95 -3.59 26.01
C GLY A 589 2.69 -2.20 26.61
N LYS A 590 2.54 -2.12 27.94
CA LYS A 590 2.41 -0.83 28.65
C LYS A 590 3.65 0.05 28.46
N ARG A 591 4.84 -0.55 28.53
CA ARG A 591 6.11 0.16 28.33
C ARG A 591 6.24 0.68 26.89
N LEU A 592 5.81 -0.09 25.89
CA LEU A 592 5.82 0.34 24.49
C LEU A 592 4.93 1.57 24.27
N GLU A 593 3.75 1.58 24.86
CA GLU A 593 2.80 2.70 24.76
C GLU A 593 3.41 4.00 25.33
N LEU A 594 4.12 3.92 26.46
CA LEU A 594 4.88 5.04 27.01
C LEU A 594 5.88 5.59 26.02
N TYR A 595 6.74 4.73 25.47
CA TYR A 595 7.83 5.17 24.62
C TYR A 595 7.30 5.75 23.30
N LYS A 596 6.18 5.24 22.77
CA LYS A 596 5.47 5.83 21.62
C LYS A 596 4.85 7.20 21.95
N SER A 597 4.27 7.36 23.14
CA SER A 597 3.79 8.65 23.63
C SER A 597 4.94 9.65 23.80
N ALA A 598 6.05 9.21 24.39
CA ALA A 598 7.27 9.99 24.56
C ALA A 598 7.89 10.42 23.22
N GLN A 599 7.94 9.50 22.24
CA GLN A 599 8.38 9.79 20.87
C GLN A 599 7.52 10.90 20.26
N THR A 600 6.19 10.79 20.36
CA THR A 600 5.24 11.78 19.83
C THR A 600 5.47 13.17 20.43
N GLU A 601 5.68 13.26 21.75
CA GLU A 601 5.93 14.53 22.43
C GLU A 601 7.31 15.13 22.08
N VAL A 602 8.36 14.31 22.01
CA VAL A 602 9.71 14.74 21.59
C VAL A 602 9.70 15.24 20.15
N ASP A 603 9.03 14.50 19.27
CA ASP A 603 8.85 14.88 17.87
C ASP A 603 8.06 16.19 17.78
N ALA A 604 6.96 16.38 18.52
CA ALA A 604 6.17 17.62 18.55
C ALA A 604 7.01 18.88 18.81
N VAL A 605 8.04 18.78 19.65
CA VAL A 605 8.94 19.91 19.93
C VAL A 605 10.05 20.06 18.89
N ALA A 606 10.54 18.96 18.32
CA ALA A 606 11.40 19.00 17.14
C ALA A 606 10.68 19.66 15.94
N TRP A 607 9.39 19.38 15.77
CA TRP A 607 8.50 19.94 14.74
C TRP A 607 8.35 21.46 14.84
N ALA A 608 8.20 22.02 16.04
CA ALA A 608 8.08 23.48 16.23
C ALA A 608 9.34 24.25 15.76
N LYS A 609 10.50 23.60 15.75
CA LYS A 609 11.77 24.17 15.24
C LYS A 609 11.85 24.09 13.71
N LEU A 610 11.35 23.00 13.12
CA LEU A 610 11.27 22.78 11.68
C LEU A 610 10.23 23.71 11.00
N LYS A 611 9.12 24.01 11.69
CA LYS A 611 8.11 25.01 11.26
C LYS A 611 8.67 26.44 11.16
N LYS A 612 9.63 26.79 12.04
CA LYS A 612 10.38 28.07 11.97
C LYS A 612 11.46 28.10 10.88
N GLN A 613 11.79 26.94 10.32
CA GLN A 613 12.81 26.76 9.27
C GLN A 613 12.20 26.28 7.93
N GLY A 614 10.87 26.39 7.76
CA GLY A 614 10.19 26.09 6.49
C GLY A 614 10.24 24.62 6.07
N LYS A 615 10.39 23.67 7.00
CA LYS A 615 10.32 22.24 6.70
C LYS A 615 9.14 21.62 7.43
N GLU A 616 8.13 21.17 6.70
CA GLU A 616 7.04 20.34 7.22
C GLU A 616 7.39 18.85 7.11
N ALA A 617 7.02 18.08 8.13
CA ALA A 617 6.60 16.69 7.99
C ALA A 617 5.73 16.31 9.22
N ALA A 618 5.00 15.19 9.16
CA ALA A 618 4.19 14.70 10.27
C ALA A 618 3.96 13.18 10.16
N THR A 619 3.96 12.54 11.34
CA THR A 619 3.51 11.17 11.71
C THR A 619 4.27 9.94 11.20
N GLY A 620 4.52 9.02 12.14
CA GLY A 620 5.44 7.87 12.07
C GLY A 620 5.15 6.73 11.10
N HIS A 621 4.44 6.97 10.00
CA HIS A 621 4.27 6.02 8.89
C HIS A 621 4.44 6.64 7.49
N LEU A 622 4.85 7.91 7.39
CA LEU A 622 4.96 8.70 6.15
C LEU A 622 6.17 9.67 6.29
N LEU A 623 6.91 10.19 5.30
CA LEU A 623 6.68 10.59 3.90
C LEU A 623 8.03 10.61 3.14
N VAL A 624 8.02 10.40 1.83
CA VAL A 624 8.90 11.14 0.90
C VAL A 624 8.00 12.20 0.26
N LEU A 625 8.16 13.45 0.68
CA LEU A 625 7.33 14.57 0.21
C LEU A 625 8.11 15.38 -0.83
N PHE A 626 7.48 15.58 -1.99
CA PHE A 626 7.93 16.56 -2.97
C PHE A 626 6.87 17.65 -3.02
N THR A 627 7.21 18.83 -2.52
CA THR A 627 6.33 20.01 -2.58
C THR A 627 6.36 20.61 -3.98
N GLY A 628 5.18 20.92 -4.51
CA GLY A 628 5.09 21.85 -5.64
C GLY A 628 5.66 23.20 -5.23
N MET A 629 6.45 23.84 -6.09
CA MET A 629 7.10 25.12 -5.78
C MET A 629 6.16 26.34 -5.86
N PHE A 630 4.89 26.15 -6.22
CA PHE A 630 3.93 27.25 -6.43
C PHE A 630 2.63 27.04 -5.66
N SER A 631 2.38 27.87 -4.65
CA SER A 631 1.08 28.04 -3.98
C SER A 631 0.32 29.29 -4.43
N ASP A 632 0.97 30.22 -5.15
CA ASP A 632 0.41 31.53 -5.47
C ASP A 632 -0.23 31.55 -6.87
N VAL A 633 -1.51 31.21 -6.92
CA VAL A 633 -2.40 31.42 -8.08
C VAL A 633 -2.82 32.91 -8.21
N ASP A 634 -2.22 33.80 -7.41
CA ASP A 634 -2.61 35.21 -7.28
C ASP A 634 -2.01 36.12 -8.35
N HIS A 635 -0.97 35.66 -9.08
CA HIS A 635 -0.30 36.47 -10.11
C HIS A 635 -0.83 36.26 -11.54
N PHE A 636 -1.82 35.37 -11.73
CA PHE A 636 -2.58 35.32 -12.97
C PHE A 636 -3.91 36.07 -12.76
N PRO A 637 -4.19 37.15 -13.53
CA PRO A 637 -5.56 37.68 -13.58
C PRO A 637 -6.45 36.51 -13.94
N MET A 638 -7.60 36.34 -13.27
CA MET A 638 -8.62 35.36 -13.66
C MET A 638 -8.75 35.39 -15.18
N PRO A 639 -8.22 34.39 -15.92
CA PRO A 639 -8.63 34.25 -17.29
C PRO A 639 -10.10 33.92 -17.13
N SER A 640 -10.99 34.81 -17.57
CA SER A 640 -12.40 34.49 -17.72
C SER A 640 -12.45 33.06 -18.24
N THR A 641 -13.00 32.10 -17.48
CA THR A 641 -12.89 30.64 -17.74
C THR A 641 -13.71 30.20 -18.95
N VAL A 642 -13.35 30.80 -20.07
CA VAL A 642 -13.80 30.54 -21.42
C VAL A 642 -12.57 30.87 -22.24
N ALA A 643 -11.90 29.82 -22.69
CA ALA A 643 -11.37 29.77 -24.05
C ALA A 643 -12.30 30.55 -25.00
N GLY A 644 -12.04 31.84 -25.16
CA GLY A 644 -13.05 32.76 -25.66
C GLY A 644 -12.56 34.19 -25.57
N ILE A 645 -12.99 34.96 -24.58
CA ILE A 645 -12.87 36.43 -24.66
C ILE A 645 -11.41 36.89 -24.86
N SER A 646 -10.48 36.49 -23.98
CA SER A 646 -9.08 36.93 -24.12
C SER A 646 -8.36 36.33 -25.33
N SER A 647 -8.54 35.02 -25.62
CA SER A 647 -7.93 34.40 -26.81
C SER A 647 -8.50 34.96 -28.12
N VAL A 648 -9.79 35.27 -28.18
CA VAL A 648 -10.47 35.85 -29.34
C VAL A 648 -10.09 37.32 -29.50
N GLU A 649 -9.91 38.06 -28.41
CA GLU A 649 -9.38 39.43 -28.44
C GLU A 649 -7.94 39.46 -28.97
N ASN A 650 -7.10 38.50 -28.56
CA ASN A 650 -5.69 38.44 -28.96
C ASN A 650 -5.47 37.82 -30.35
N TYR A 651 -6.30 36.83 -30.74
CA TYR A 651 -6.10 35.96 -31.91
C TYR A 651 -7.37 35.77 -32.76
N PRO A 652 -8.13 36.82 -33.10
CA PRO A 652 -9.47 36.69 -33.69
C PRO A 652 -9.48 35.91 -35.01
N ASP A 653 -8.46 36.12 -35.84
CA ASP A 653 -8.37 35.58 -37.21
C ASP A 653 -7.56 34.29 -37.29
N ASN A 654 -6.99 33.81 -36.17
CA ASN A 654 -6.25 32.54 -36.17
C ASN A 654 -7.23 31.36 -36.40
N PRO A 655 -6.80 30.30 -37.13
CA PRO A 655 -7.59 29.08 -37.25
C PRO A 655 -7.69 28.37 -35.90
N MET A 656 -8.92 28.11 -35.43
CA MET A 656 -9.20 27.47 -34.15
C MET A 656 -9.61 26.00 -34.33
N LEU A 657 -10.70 25.74 -35.06
CA LEU A 657 -11.31 24.42 -35.18
C LEU A 657 -11.35 23.97 -36.64
N GLY A 658 -10.75 22.81 -36.94
CA GLY A 658 -10.62 22.28 -38.30
C GLY A 658 -11.28 20.93 -38.48
N GLN A 659 -12.01 20.74 -39.57
CA GLN A 659 -12.58 19.44 -39.95
C GLN A 659 -12.34 19.14 -41.43
N ARG A 660 -12.18 17.85 -41.77
CA ARG A 660 -12.05 17.38 -43.15
C ARG A 660 -13.34 17.63 -43.92
N GLU A 661 -13.22 18.35 -45.04
CA GLU A 661 -14.32 18.47 -46.01
C GLU A 661 -14.61 17.10 -46.63
N ILE A 662 -15.89 16.72 -46.73
CA ILE A 662 -16.30 15.47 -47.39
C ILE A 662 -17.12 15.84 -48.63
N THR A 663 -16.56 15.59 -49.81
CA THR A 663 -17.20 15.84 -51.10
C THR A 663 -17.31 14.52 -51.84
N ASP A 664 -18.51 14.12 -52.25
CA ASP A 664 -18.80 12.84 -52.91
C ASP A 664 -18.26 11.60 -52.17
N GLY A 665 -18.27 11.63 -50.84
CA GLY A 665 -17.76 10.54 -49.98
C GLY A 665 -16.24 10.45 -49.88
N LYS A 666 -15.48 11.37 -50.50
CA LYS A 666 -14.03 11.46 -50.37
C LYS A 666 -13.64 12.60 -49.44
N ALA A 667 -12.68 12.34 -48.56
CA ALA A 667 -12.15 13.35 -47.65
C ALA A 667 -11.15 14.28 -48.38
N GLY A 668 -11.44 15.57 -48.38
CA GLY A 668 -10.61 16.65 -48.91
C GLY A 668 -9.68 17.24 -47.86
N LYS A 669 -9.44 18.56 -47.97
CA LYS A 669 -8.58 19.32 -47.04
C LYS A 669 -9.33 19.66 -45.75
N TYR A 670 -8.60 20.11 -44.74
CA TYR A 670 -9.20 20.70 -43.55
C TYR A 670 -9.77 22.09 -43.86
N VAL A 671 -11.04 22.29 -43.49
CA VAL A 671 -11.72 23.58 -43.46
C VAL A 671 -11.69 24.08 -42.02
N TRP A 672 -11.28 25.33 -41.84
CA TRP A 672 -11.01 25.93 -40.54
C TRP A 672 -12.02 27.01 -40.20
N LEU A 673 -12.48 27.00 -38.96
CA LEU A 673 -13.18 28.12 -38.32
C LEU A 673 -12.19 28.93 -37.51
N THR A 674 -12.27 30.26 -37.63
CA THR A 674 -11.47 31.20 -36.86
C THR A 674 -11.97 31.33 -35.42
N TYR A 675 -11.13 31.83 -34.50
CA TYR A 675 -11.53 32.13 -33.13
C TYR A 675 -12.75 33.04 -33.07
N LYS A 676 -12.80 34.07 -33.93
CA LYS A 676 -13.95 34.99 -34.02
C LYS A 676 -15.24 34.28 -34.42
N GLU A 677 -15.22 33.46 -35.48
CA GLU A 677 -16.40 32.72 -35.94
C GLU A 677 -16.90 31.72 -34.89
N VAL A 678 -15.97 31.02 -34.22
CA VAL A 678 -16.31 30.10 -33.14
C VAL A 678 -16.94 30.85 -31.97
N TYR A 679 -16.38 31.98 -31.56
CA TYR A 679 -16.90 32.81 -30.48
C TYR A 679 -18.32 33.32 -30.77
N GLU A 680 -18.56 33.85 -31.97
CA GLU A 680 -19.89 34.28 -32.40
C GLU A 680 -20.90 33.14 -32.36
N THR A 681 -20.48 31.93 -32.74
CA THR A 681 -21.33 30.73 -32.69
C THR A 681 -21.61 30.29 -31.26
N VAL A 682 -20.60 30.32 -30.38
CA VAL A 682 -20.71 30.04 -28.94
C VAL A 682 -21.75 30.94 -28.28
N LEU A 683 -21.74 32.24 -28.59
CA LEU A 683 -22.74 33.18 -28.09
C LEU A 683 -24.15 32.85 -28.58
N LYS A 684 -24.32 32.57 -29.88
CA LYS A 684 -25.64 32.18 -30.46
C LYS A 684 -26.19 30.91 -29.82
N VAL A 685 -25.35 29.90 -29.62
CA VAL A 685 -25.74 28.65 -28.95
C VAL A 685 -26.17 28.93 -27.52
N GLY A 686 -25.38 29.72 -26.78
CA GLY A 686 -25.69 30.09 -25.41
C GLY A 686 -26.97 30.90 -25.24
N ASP A 687 -27.19 31.93 -26.07
CA ASP A 687 -28.44 32.70 -26.12
C ASP A 687 -29.65 31.79 -26.36
N SER A 688 -29.48 30.79 -27.23
CA SER A 688 -30.52 29.81 -27.56
C SER A 688 -30.78 28.81 -26.42
N ILE A 689 -29.75 28.45 -25.64
CA ILE A 689 -29.92 27.69 -24.39
C ILE A 689 -30.72 28.53 -23.37
N CYS A 690 -30.35 29.80 -23.18
CA CYS A 690 -31.01 30.71 -22.24
C CYS A 690 -32.46 31.00 -22.62
N SER A 691 -32.80 31.12 -23.91
CA SER A 691 -34.19 31.30 -24.38
C SER A 691 -35.10 30.10 -24.07
N ARG A 692 -34.52 28.94 -23.73
CA ARG A 692 -35.26 27.77 -23.20
C ARG A 692 -35.47 27.81 -21.69
N GLY A 693 -35.09 28.89 -21.02
CA GLY A 693 -35.22 29.05 -19.57
C GLY A 693 -34.15 28.33 -18.76
N ILE A 694 -33.07 27.86 -19.41
CA ILE A 694 -31.94 27.20 -18.77
C ILE A 694 -30.99 28.27 -18.23
N LYS A 695 -30.64 28.17 -16.95
CA LYS A 695 -29.86 29.18 -16.21
C LYS A 695 -28.52 28.61 -15.74
N LYS A 696 -27.64 29.50 -15.26
CA LYS A 696 -26.36 29.17 -14.59
C LYS A 696 -26.55 27.99 -13.62
N GLY A 697 -25.64 27.00 -13.67
CA GLY A 697 -25.65 25.80 -12.83
C GLY A 697 -26.51 24.63 -13.34
N ALA A 698 -27.24 24.81 -14.44
CA ALA A 698 -27.94 23.70 -15.11
C ALA A 698 -26.94 22.74 -15.79
N ARG A 699 -27.35 21.48 -15.96
CA ARG A 699 -26.52 20.42 -16.54
C ARG A 699 -26.85 20.25 -18.02
N CYS A 700 -25.82 20.37 -18.85
CA CYS A 700 -25.92 20.25 -20.30
C CYS A 700 -25.16 19.00 -20.75
N GLY A 701 -25.87 18.05 -21.35
CA GLY A 701 -25.27 16.83 -21.88
C GLY A 701 -24.69 17.05 -23.27
N ILE A 702 -23.55 16.43 -23.57
CA ILE A 702 -23.00 16.39 -24.94
C ILE A 702 -22.62 14.95 -25.27
N TYR A 703 -23.21 14.38 -26.31
CA TYR A 703 -23.10 12.95 -26.64
C TYR A 703 -22.75 12.74 -28.11
N GLY A 704 -21.52 12.28 -28.37
CA GLY A 704 -21.04 12.01 -29.72
C GLY A 704 -19.53 12.07 -29.84
N THR A 705 -19.05 11.79 -31.04
CA THR A 705 -17.63 11.87 -31.40
C THR A 705 -17.13 13.32 -31.43
N ASN A 706 -15.82 13.51 -31.24
CA ASN A 706 -15.20 14.84 -31.25
C ASN A 706 -15.44 15.53 -32.60
N CYS A 707 -15.98 16.75 -32.56
CA CYS A 707 -16.20 17.58 -33.73
C CYS A 707 -16.28 19.05 -33.35
N THR A 708 -16.32 19.93 -34.35
CA THR A 708 -16.43 21.38 -34.16
C THR A 708 -17.65 21.76 -33.30
N LYS A 709 -18.82 21.18 -33.60
CA LYS A 709 -20.08 21.43 -32.88
C LYS A 709 -20.04 20.94 -31.42
N TRP A 710 -19.28 19.87 -31.15
CA TRP A 710 -18.99 19.42 -29.79
C TRP A 710 -18.35 20.58 -29.03
N VAL A 711 -17.17 21.02 -29.50
CA VAL A 711 -16.37 22.05 -28.81
C VAL A 711 -17.13 23.37 -28.68
N VAL A 712 -17.90 23.78 -29.69
CA VAL A 712 -18.76 24.95 -29.59
C VAL A 712 -19.80 24.79 -28.48
N SER A 713 -20.47 23.65 -28.38
CA SER A 713 -21.46 23.37 -27.32
C SER A 713 -20.81 23.40 -25.93
N MET A 714 -19.59 22.89 -25.82
CA MET A 714 -18.76 22.93 -24.62
C MET A 714 -18.45 24.36 -24.17
N GLN A 715 -17.96 25.17 -25.10
CA GLN A 715 -17.58 26.55 -24.81
C GLN A 715 -18.82 27.41 -24.55
N ALA A 716 -19.98 27.08 -25.13
CA ALA A 716 -21.25 27.69 -24.76
C ALA A 716 -21.63 27.40 -23.30
N CYS A 717 -21.42 26.16 -22.84
CA CYS A 717 -21.60 25.81 -21.43
C CYS A 717 -20.67 26.62 -20.52
N ASN A 718 -19.36 26.63 -20.82
CA ASN A 718 -18.35 27.42 -20.09
C ASN A 718 -18.70 28.92 -20.06
N ALA A 719 -19.13 29.48 -21.20
CA ALA A 719 -19.48 30.89 -21.33
C ALA A 719 -20.65 31.27 -20.43
N HIS A 720 -21.69 30.44 -20.39
CA HIS A 720 -22.96 30.71 -19.69
C HIS A 720 -23.03 30.09 -18.28
N GLY A 721 -21.90 29.60 -17.75
CA GLY A 721 -21.82 29.02 -16.42
C GLY A 721 -22.71 27.77 -16.24
N LEU A 722 -22.86 26.98 -17.30
CA LEU A 722 -23.55 25.70 -17.28
C LEU A 722 -22.55 24.58 -16.99
N HIS A 723 -22.99 23.53 -16.30
CA HIS A 723 -22.15 22.37 -16.04
C HIS A 723 -22.19 21.46 -17.27
N CYS A 724 -21.07 21.39 -17.99
CA CYS A 724 -20.92 20.44 -19.08
C CYS A 724 -20.92 19.01 -18.53
N VAL A 725 -21.71 18.11 -19.11
CA VAL A 725 -21.77 16.70 -18.76
C VAL A 725 -21.51 15.90 -20.03
N PRO A 726 -20.24 15.57 -20.33
CA PRO A 726 -19.93 14.81 -21.53
C PRO A 726 -20.33 13.34 -21.37
N LEU A 727 -20.97 12.79 -22.40
CA LEU A 727 -21.31 11.37 -22.51
C LEU A 727 -20.37 10.73 -23.53
N TYR A 728 -19.70 9.67 -23.11
CA TYR A 728 -18.80 8.90 -23.96
C TYR A 728 -19.56 8.21 -25.10
N ASP A 729 -19.06 8.33 -26.32
CA ASP A 729 -19.73 8.00 -27.58
C ASP A 729 -20.17 6.54 -27.73
N THR A 730 -19.48 5.60 -27.08
CA THR A 730 -19.79 4.17 -27.08
C THR A 730 -20.58 3.70 -25.83
N LEU A 731 -21.09 4.62 -25.01
CA LEU A 731 -21.98 4.25 -23.91
C LEU A 731 -23.27 3.61 -24.45
N GLY A 732 -23.67 2.48 -23.87
CA GLY A 732 -24.97 1.87 -24.12
C GLY A 732 -26.13 2.65 -23.47
N ALA A 733 -27.35 2.39 -23.92
CA ALA A 733 -28.56 3.10 -23.51
C ALA A 733 -28.79 3.15 -21.99
N ASP A 734 -28.44 2.09 -21.24
CA ASP A 734 -28.60 2.07 -19.78
C ASP A 734 -27.66 3.03 -19.05
N ALA A 735 -26.40 3.13 -19.50
CA ALA A 735 -25.45 4.08 -18.94
C ALA A 735 -25.85 5.52 -19.29
N VAL A 736 -26.31 5.76 -20.53
CA VAL A 736 -26.85 7.05 -20.97
C VAL A 736 -28.05 7.45 -20.11
N LYS A 737 -29.02 6.54 -19.92
CA LYS A 737 -30.18 6.73 -19.03
C LYS A 737 -29.74 7.12 -17.63
N TYR A 738 -28.83 6.33 -17.03
CA TYR A 738 -28.34 6.58 -15.69
C TYR A 738 -27.71 7.98 -15.57
N ILE A 739 -26.83 8.37 -16.50
CA ILE A 739 -26.16 9.67 -16.46
C ILE A 739 -27.16 10.82 -16.60
N ILE A 740 -28.10 10.74 -17.55
CA ILE A 740 -29.12 11.77 -17.77
C ILE A 740 -29.97 11.97 -16.51
N CYS A 741 -30.42 10.87 -15.88
CA CYS A 741 -31.21 10.92 -14.65
C CYS A 741 -30.38 11.39 -13.45
N HIS A 742 -29.17 10.87 -13.28
CA HIS A 742 -28.33 11.15 -12.12
C HIS A 742 -27.84 12.61 -12.11
N ALA A 743 -27.33 13.11 -13.25
CA ALA A 743 -26.94 14.51 -13.42
C ALA A 743 -28.14 15.45 -13.60
N GLU A 744 -29.35 14.93 -13.82
CA GLU A 744 -30.57 15.69 -14.11
C GLU A 744 -30.34 16.62 -15.32
N ILE A 745 -29.89 16.05 -16.43
CA ILE A 745 -29.58 16.79 -17.65
C ILE A 745 -30.89 17.37 -18.24
N SER A 746 -30.92 18.69 -18.43
CA SER A 746 -32.10 19.40 -18.95
C SER A 746 -32.08 19.58 -20.47
N ILE A 747 -30.87 19.70 -21.03
CA ILE A 747 -30.62 19.81 -22.48
C ILE A 747 -29.47 18.92 -22.87
N ILE A 748 -29.56 18.26 -24.03
CA ILE A 748 -28.51 17.41 -24.56
C ILE A 748 -28.22 17.72 -26.04
N PHE A 749 -26.94 17.88 -26.37
CA PHE A 749 -26.43 17.98 -27.74
C PHE A 749 -25.96 16.60 -28.20
N VAL A 750 -26.40 16.15 -29.38
CA VAL A 750 -26.27 14.75 -29.78
C VAL A 750 -25.85 14.62 -31.24
N GLU A 751 -24.88 13.74 -31.51
CA GLU A 751 -24.54 13.30 -32.87
C GLU A 751 -25.71 12.51 -33.49
N GLN A 752 -25.94 12.67 -34.79
CA GLN A 752 -27.09 12.08 -35.48
C GLN A 752 -27.29 10.58 -35.24
N THR A 753 -26.19 9.81 -35.25
CA THR A 753 -26.18 8.36 -35.04
C THR A 753 -26.65 7.94 -33.63
N LYS A 754 -26.58 8.87 -32.66
CA LYS A 754 -26.84 8.64 -31.24
C LYS A 754 -28.22 9.09 -30.77
N ILE A 755 -28.97 9.79 -31.62
CA ILE A 755 -30.32 10.29 -31.29
C ILE A 755 -31.23 9.15 -30.84
N TYR A 756 -31.26 8.03 -31.56
CA TYR A 756 -32.12 6.90 -31.23
C TYR A 756 -31.80 6.27 -29.86
N GLU A 757 -30.53 6.25 -29.46
CA GLU A 757 -30.13 5.74 -28.14
C GLU A 757 -30.70 6.62 -27.02
N VAL A 758 -30.68 7.95 -27.19
CA VAL A 758 -31.30 8.87 -26.24
C VAL A 758 -32.82 8.72 -26.24
N LEU A 759 -33.46 8.65 -27.42
CA LEU A 759 -34.92 8.51 -27.56
C LEU A 759 -35.46 7.25 -26.87
N LYS A 760 -34.71 6.14 -26.89
CA LYS A 760 -35.07 4.89 -26.19
C LYS A 760 -35.15 5.06 -24.67
N THR A 761 -34.45 6.04 -24.10
CA THR A 761 -34.42 6.27 -22.65
C THR A 761 -35.51 7.23 -22.14
N LEU A 762 -36.28 7.86 -23.03
CA LEU A 762 -37.18 8.96 -22.69
C LEU A 762 -38.30 8.64 -21.72
N HIS A 763 -38.71 7.37 -21.65
CA HIS A 763 -39.66 6.91 -20.65
C HIS A 763 -39.19 7.27 -19.23
N ASP A 764 -37.89 7.09 -18.96
CA ASP A 764 -37.29 7.32 -17.64
C ASP A 764 -36.66 8.72 -17.54
N THR A 765 -36.08 9.22 -18.64
CA THR A 765 -35.33 10.48 -18.65
C THR A 765 -36.18 11.73 -18.89
N GLY A 766 -37.39 11.60 -19.45
CA GLY A 766 -38.27 12.71 -19.84
C GLY A 766 -38.73 13.60 -18.68
N LYS A 767 -38.58 13.14 -17.43
CA LYS A 767 -38.76 13.97 -16.23
C LYS A 767 -37.79 15.16 -16.23
N TYR A 768 -36.53 14.93 -16.58
CA TYR A 768 -35.45 15.93 -16.54
C TYR A 768 -35.15 16.51 -17.91
N LEU A 769 -35.00 15.65 -18.93
CA LEU A 769 -34.59 16.07 -20.27
C LEU A 769 -35.75 16.71 -21.03
N LYS A 770 -35.61 17.99 -21.37
CA LYS A 770 -36.66 18.79 -22.06
C LYS A 770 -36.28 19.21 -23.47
N THR A 771 -34.99 19.28 -23.78
CA THR A 771 -34.50 19.72 -25.08
C THR A 771 -33.39 18.81 -25.59
N LEU A 772 -33.48 18.40 -26.85
CA LEU A 772 -32.43 17.68 -27.57
C LEU A 772 -32.04 18.48 -28.81
N VAL A 773 -30.74 18.70 -28.99
CA VAL A 773 -30.18 19.39 -30.15
C VAL A 773 -29.34 18.41 -30.95
N SER A 774 -29.72 18.15 -32.20
CA SER A 774 -28.96 17.31 -33.12
C SER A 774 -27.86 18.11 -33.80
N PHE A 775 -26.64 17.57 -33.87
CA PHE A 775 -25.56 18.15 -34.68
C PHE A 775 -25.83 18.14 -36.18
N SER A 776 -26.76 17.30 -36.65
CA SER A 776 -27.13 17.16 -38.06
C SER A 776 -28.64 17.34 -38.27
N THR A 777 -29.12 17.02 -39.46
CA THR A 777 -30.55 16.98 -39.79
C THR A 777 -31.27 15.89 -38.97
N ILE A 778 -32.59 16.06 -38.80
CA ILE A 778 -33.47 15.18 -38.03
C ILE A 778 -34.53 14.59 -38.97
N THR A 779 -34.89 13.32 -38.75
CA THR A 779 -35.99 12.68 -39.49
C THR A 779 -37.35 12.98 -38.87
N ASN A 780 -38.42 12.91 -39.68
CA ASN A 780 -39.79 13.09 -39.17
C ASN A 780 -40.17 12.07 -38.09
N GLU A 781 -39.66 10.84 -38.19
CA GLU A 781 -39.87 9.77 -37.20
C GLU A 781 -39.26 10.13 -35.84
N GLN A 782 -38.01 10.61 -35.83
CA GLN A 782 -37.33 11.05 -34.62
C GLN A 782 -38.10 12.19 -33.93
N LYS A 783 -38.63 13.12 -34.72
CA LYS A 783 -39.44 14.24 -34.22
C LYS A 783 -40.74 13.75 -33.55
N GLN A 784 -41.47 12.85 -34.20
CA GLN A 784 -42.69 12.27 -33.63
C GLN A 784 -42.43 11.49 -32.35
N MET A 785 -41.33 10.71 -32.29
CA MET A 785 -40.93 9.99 -31.07
C MET A 785 -40.61 10.94 -29.92
N ALA A 786 -39.92 12.05 -30.19
CA ALA A 786 -39.61 13.07 -29.18
C ALA A 786 -40.88 13.77 -28.66
N GLU A 787 -41.78 14.17 -29.56
CA GLU A 787 -43.04 14.85 -29.23
C GLU A 787 -43.94 13.98 -28.33
N LYS A 788 -43.97 12.66 -28.55
CA LYS A 788 -44.73 11.71 -27.71
C LYS A 788 -44.39 11.81 -26.21
N TYR A 789 -43.15 12.16 -25.88
CA TYR A 789 -42.67 12.28 -24.50
C TYR A 789 -42.47 13.75 -24.07
N GLY A 790 -42.97 14.71 -24.85
CA GLY A 790 -42.86 16.14 -24.55
C GLY A 790 -41.44 16.71 -24.67
N LEU A 791 -40.55 16.04 -25.42
CA LEU A 791 -39.19 16.49 -25.69
C LEU A 791 -39.15 17.41 -26.92
N GLN A 792 -38.53 18.58 -26.79
CA GLN A 792 -38.29 19.47 -27.93
C GLN A 792 -37.02 19.05 -28.67
N LEU A 793 -37.15 18.73 -29.96
CA LEU A 793 -36.05 18.26 -30.80
C LEU A 793 -35.70 19.31 -31.88
N TYR A 794 -34.46 19.81 -31.88
CA TYR A 794 -34.00 20.85 -32.82
C TYR A 794 -32.76 20.42 -33.60
N PRO A 795 -32.70 20.66 -34.91
CA PRO A 795 -31.44 20.57 -35.65
C PRO A 795 -30.57 21.78 -35.32
N TRP A 796 -29.25 21.60 -35.35
CA TRP A 796 -28.25 22.62 -35.01
C TRP A 796 -28.56 24.00 -35.62
N GLU A 797 -28.78 24.03 -36.95
CA GLU A 797 -29.02 25.29 -37.68
C GLU A 797 -30.26 26.04 -37.18
N ILE A 798 -31.34 25.33 -36.84
CA ILE A 798 -32.55 25.98 -36.28
C ILE A 798 -32.28 26.45 -34.86
N PHE A 799 -31.57 25.63 -34.07
CA PHE A 799 -31.28 25.95 -32.67
C PHE A 799 -30.51 27.26 -32.54
N LEU A 800 -29.52 27.52 -33.41
CA LEU A 800 -28.73 28.76 -33.42
C LEU A 800 -29.55 30.06 -33.52
N HIS A 801 -30.77 29.98 -34.04
CA HIS A 801 -31.62 31.14 -34.27
C HIS A 801 -32.74 31.31 -33.23
N LEU A 802 -32.89 30.40 -32.27
CA LEU A 802 -33.95 30.47 -31.25
C LEU A 802 -33.74 31.59 -30.23
N GLY A 803 -32.48 31.97 -29.98
CA GLY A 803 -32.10 33.00 -29.00
C GLY A 803 -31.99 34.42 -29.55
N ILE A 804 -32.31 34.67 -30.83
CA ILE A 804 -32.16 35.99 -31.46
C ILE A 804 -33.29 36.91 -30.96
N SER A 805 -33.07 37.52 -29.81
CA SER A 805 -33.83 38.66 -29.29
C SER A 805 -33.08 39.96 -29.64
N LYS A 806 -33.76 41.12 -29.64
CA LYS A 806 -33.11 42.42 -29.91
C LYS A 806 -32.03 42.77 -28.87
N ASP A 807 -32.10 42.18 -27.69
CA ASP A 807 -31.12 42.32 -26.60
C ASP A 807 -30.39 40.99 -26.37
N ARG A 808 -29.05 41.00 -26.41
CA ARG A 808 -28.23 39.81 -26.09
C ARG A 808 -28.35 39.46 -24.61
N PHE A 809 -28.31 38.17 -24.26
CA PHE A 809 -28.25 37.79 -22.86
C PHE A 809 -26.89 38.19 -22.27
N GLU A 810 -26.92 38.84 -21.11
CA GLU A 810 -25.69 39.20 -20.40
C GLU A 810 -25.02 37.93 -19.85
N LEU A 811 -23.72 37.78 -20.11
CA LEU A 811 -22.97 36.62 -19.63
C LEU A 811 -22.88 36.64 -18.10
N PRO A 812 -23.14 35.51 -17.42
CA PRO A 812 -23.12 35.48 -15.97
C PRO A 812 -21.70 35.60 -15.41
N SER A 813 -21.57 36.26 -14.26
CA SER A 813 -20.32 36.25 -13.47
C SER A 813 -19.97 34.84 -13.00
N LYS A 814 -18.70 34.46 -13.13
CA LYS A 814 -18.17 33.12 -12.85
C LYS A 814 -17.13 33.17 -11.74
N MET A 815 -17.21 32.22 -10.81
CA MET A 815 -16.27 32.08 -9.70
C MET A 815 -15.27 30.93 -9.97
N ARG A 816 -14.10 30.99 -9.33
CA ARG A 816 -13.08 29.92 -9.38
C ARG A 816 -13.63 28.56 -8.90
N SER A 817 -14.49 28.60 -7.88
CA SER A 817 -15.13 27.44 -7.28
C SER A 817 -16.33 26.90 -8.06
N ASP A 818 -16.80 27.58 -9.11
CA ASP A 818 -17.92 27.10 -9.92
C ASP A 818 -17.52 25.79 -10.62
N ILE A 819 -18.45 24.82 -10.68
CA ILE A 819 -18.24 23.57 -11.43
C ILE A 819 -18.22 23.92 -12.93
N CYS A 820 -17.17 23.50 -13.61
CA CYS A 820 -17.04 23.62 -15.06
C CYS A 820 -17.66 22.39 -15.74
N THR A 821 -17.28 21.20 -15.29
CA THR A 821 -17.71 19.94 -15.91
C THR A 821 -17.91 18.84 -14.87
N ILE A 822 -18.89 17.97 -15.12
CA ILE A 822 -19.12 16.74 -14.35
C ILE A 822 -18.80 15.56 -15.28
N MET A 823 -17.64 14.94 -15.09
CA MET A 823 -17.17 13.85 -15.93
C MET A 823 -17.48 12.49 -15.30
N TYR A 824 -18.25 11.66 -15.99
CA TYR A 824 -18.58 10.32 -15.50
C TYR A 824 -17.46 9.32 -15.81
N THR A 825 -16.94 8.68 -14.78
CA THR A 825 -15.96 7.60 -14.89
C THR A 825 -16.65 6.26 -14.70
N SER A 826 -16.33 5.26 -15.52
CA SER A 826 -17.03 3.96 -15.51
C SER A 826 -16.80 3.13 -14.24
N GLY A 827 -15.77 3.43 -13.43
CA GLY A 827 -15.43 2.72 -12.20
C GLY A 827 -15.15 1.21 -12.39
N THR A 828 -14.49 0.57 -11.43
CA THR A 828 -14.40 -0.91 -11.38
C THR A 828 -15.64 -1.55 -10.74
N THR A 829 -16.55 -0.72 -10.22
CA THR A 829 -17.72 -1.08 -9.42
C THR A 829 -19.04 -1.19 -10.21
N GLY A 830 -19.02 -0.95 -11.53
CA GLY A 830 -20.17 -1.13 -12.43
C GLY A 830 -21.01 0.13 -12.70
N GLU A 831 -21.28 0.97 -11.69
CA GLU A 831 -22.02 2.23 -11.87
C GLU A 831 -21.09 3.44 -12.12
N PRO A 832 -21.36 4.29 -13.13
CA PRO A 832 -20.55 5.47 -13.40
C PRO A 832 -20.57 6.50 -12.27
N LYS A 833 -19.40 7.06 -11.93
CA LYS A 833 -19.21 8.08 -10.88
C LYS A 833 -18.97 9.45 -11.51
N GLY A 834 -19.77 10.46 -11.16
CA GLY A 834 -19.59 11.82 -11.68
C GLY A 834 -18.50 12.58 -10.90
N VAL A 835 -17.37 12.87 -11.53
CA VAL A 835 -16.27 13.65 -10.97
C VAL A 835 -16.52 15.14 -11.23
N MET A 836 -16.57 15.96 -10.18
CA MET A 836 -16.84 17.40 -10.28
C MET A 836 -15.54 18.20 -10.42
N ILE A 837 -15.31 18.76 -11.60
CA ILE A 837 -14.12 19.57 -11.92
C ILE A 837 -14.51 21.05 -11.95
N THR A 838 -13.77 21.88 -11.21
CA THR A 838 -14.04 23.32 -11.10
C THR A 838 -13.29 24.11 -12.17
N ASN A 839 -13.67 25.38 -12.32
CA ASN A 839 -12.92 26.37 -13.07
C ASN A 839 -11.46 26.46 -12.59
N GLU A 840 -11.23 26.47 -11.28
CA GLU A 840 -9.90 26.51 -10.67
C GLU A 840 -9.06 25.28 -11.01
N SER A 841 -9.65 24.08 -11.02
CA SER A 841 -8.94 22.84 -11.35
C SER A 841 -8.37 22.87 -12.76
N ILE A 842 -9.16 23.35 -13.73
CA ILE A 842 -8.72 23.50 -15.14
C ILE A 842 -7.64 24.57 -15.25
N LEU A 843 -7.85 25.75 -14.69
CA LEU A 843 -6.86 26.83 -14.77
C LEU A 843 -5.51 26.44 -14.15
N SER A 844 -5.55 25.79 -12.98
CA SER A 844 -4.35 25.36 -12.27
C SER A 844 -3.55 24.32 -13.05
N ILE A 845 -4.20 23.36 -13.72
CA ILE A 845 -3.48 22.38 -14.54
C ILE A 845 -2.90 23.01 -15.81
N LEU A 846 -3.62 23.92 -16.47
CA LEU A 846 -3.11 24.64 -17.64
C LEU A 846 -1.85 25.44 -17.29
N SER A 847 -1.89 26.19 -16.19
CA SER A 847 -0.71 26.93 -15.69
C SER A 847 0.44 25.99 -15.32
N GLY A 848 0.16 24.87 -14.64
CA GLY A 848 1.17 23.89 -14.24
C GLY A 848 1.88 23.26 -15.44
N VAL A 849 1.13 22.82 -16.44
CA VAL A 849 1.68 22.23 -17.68
C VAL A 849 2.45 23.27 -18.48
N ASN A 850 1.90 24.47 -18.66
CA ASN A 850 2.56 25.52 -19.41
C ASN A 850 3.89 25.91 -18.77
N HIS A 851 3.93 26.12 -17.45
CA HIS A 851 5.16 26.45 -16.73
C HIS A 851 6.19 25.30 -16.80
N HIS A 852 5.74 24.06 -16.67
CA HIS A 852 6.62 22.89 -16.80
C HIS A 852 7.30 22.85 -18.17
N LEU A 853 6.56 23.06 -19.26
CA LEU A 853 7.14 23.07 -20.61
C LEU A 853 8.00 24.31 -20.89
N GLN A 854 7.62 25.48 -20.38
CA GLN A 854 8.43 26.70 -20.42
C GLN A 854 9.82 26.51 -19.79
N SER A 855 9.87 25.83 -18.64
CA SER A 855 11.13 25.52 -17.96
C SER A 855 12.09 24.66 -18.79
N MET A 856 11.58 23.98 -19.83
CA MET A 856 12.31 23.07 -20.70
C MET A 856 12.46 23.59 -22.15
N SER A 857 12.12 24.85 -22.41
CA SER A 857 12.10 25.47 -23.75
C SER A 857 11.17 24.79 -24.77
N GLU A 858 10.15 24.06 -24.32
CA GLU A 858 9.20 23.31 -25.18
C GLU A 858 7.78 23.91 -25.16
N GLU A 859 7.71 25.24 -25.08
CA GLU A 859 6.48 26.03 -24.95
C GLU A 859 5.47 25.76 -26.07
N PHE A 860 4.18 25.86 -25.73
CA PHE A 860 3.11 25.89 -26.71
C PHE A 860 3.11 27.21 -27.47
N ARG A 861 2.90 27.13 -28.79
CA ARG A 861 2.92 28.26 -29.70
C ARG A 861 1.60 28.37 -30.44
N GLU A 862 1.26 29.58 -30.86
CA GLU A 862 0.09 29.84 -31.73
C GLU A 862 0.14 29.06 -33.05
N SER A 863 1.32 28.66 -33.50
CA SER A 863 1.53 27.86 -34.71
C SER A 863 1.39 26.36 -34.51
N ASP A 864 1.15 25.90 -33.27
CA ASP A 864 0.94 24.49 -33.00
C ASP A 864 -0.43 24.01 -33.53
N VAL A 865 -0.45 22.75 -33.95
CA VAL A 865 -1.64 22.09 -34.47
C VAL A 865 -1.85 20.79 -33.70
N TYR A 866 -2.98 20.69 -33.01
CA TYR A 866 -3.41 19.51 -32.27
C TYR A 866 -4.29 18.60 -33.12
N PHE A 867 -4.15 17.28 -32.92
CA PHE A 867 -5.02 16.29 -33.53
C PHE A 867 -5.98 15.70 -32.49
N SER A 868 -7.24 16.14 -32.53
CA SER A 868 -8.30 15.71 -31.62
C SER A 868 -8.98 14.44 -32.13
N TYR A 869 -8.67 13.33 -31.45
CA TYR A 869 -9.30 12.02 -31.69
C TYR A 869 -9.56 11.23 -30.40
N LEU A 870 -8.92 11.60 -29.29
CA LEU A 870 -9.17 10.98 -28.00
C LEU A 870 -10.51 11.50 -27.48
N PRO A 871 -11.41 10.66 -26.93
CA PRO A 871 -12.76 11.14 -26.65
C PRO A 871 -12.81 12.29 -25.63
N LEU A 872 -13.49 13.39 -25.97
CA LEU A 872 -13.65 14.59 -25.12
C LEU A 872 -14.45 14.34 -23.83
N ALA A 873 -15.10 13.19 -23.71
CA ALA A 873 -15.68 12.72 -22.46
C ALA A 873 -14.64 12.23 -21.44
N HIS A 874 -13.35 12.24 -21.79
CA HIS A 874 -12.24 12.06 -20.87
C HIS A 874 -11.49 13.38 -20.64
N ILE A 875 -11.07 13.60 -19.40
CA ILE A 875 -10.45 14.86 -18.99
C ILE A 875 -9.14 15.16 -19.73
N PHE A 876 -8.43 14.13 -20.19
CA PHE A 876 -7.11 14.31 -20.79
C PHE A 876 -7.17 15.12 -22.09
N ASP A 877 -7.98 14.68 -23.05
CA ASP A 877 -8.12 15.42 -24.32
C ASP A 877 -8.73 16.80 -24.10
N ARG A 878 -9.68 16.90 -23.16
CA ARG A 878 -10.31 18.15 -22.76
C ARG A 878 -9.31 19.20 -22.27
N VAL A 879 -8.36 18.81 -21.41
CA VAL A 879 -7.33 19.73 -20.88
C VAL A 879 -6.36 20.15 -21.98
N ILE A 880 -5.99 19.23 -22.89
CA ILE A 880 -5.13 19.56 -24.03
C ILE A 880 -5.82 20.54 -24.98
N GLU A 881 -7.09 20.33 -25.33
CA GLU A 881 -7.82 21.29 -26.16
C GLU A 881 -7.93 22.66 -25.49
N GLU A 882 -8.28 22.72 -24.20
CA GLU A 882 -8.32 24.00 -23.46
C GLU A 882 -6.95 24.72 -23.45
N LEU A 883 -5.84 23.96 -23.40
CA LEU A 883 -4.50 24.52 -23.51
C LEU A 883 -4.28 25.16 -24.89
N PHE A 884 -4.59 24.44 -25.97
CA PHE A 884 -4.49 24.97 -27.33
C PHE A 884 -5.37 26.20 -27.56
N ILE A 885 -6.58 26.21 -26.99
CA ILE A 885 -7.48 27.35 -27.11
C ILE A 885 -6.96 28.56 -26.31
N SER A 886 -6.35 28.33 -25.15
CA SER A 886 -5.74 29.40 -24.35
C SER A 886 -4.52 30.04 -25.02
N THR A 887 -3.83 29.30 -25.92
CA THR A 887 -2.63 29.78 -26.63
C THR A 887 -2.89 30.27 -28.06
N GLY A 888 -4.15 30.38 -28.50
CA GLY A 888 -4.46 30.84 -29.86
C GLY A 888 -4.10 29.84 -30.98
N ALA A 889 -3.90 28.56 -30.63
CA ALA A 889 -3.45 27.49 -31.53
C ALA A 889 -4.63 26.75 -32.18
N SER A 890 -4.34 25.80 -33.09
CA SER A 890 -5.33 25.13 -33.94
C SER A 890 -5.60 23.68 -33.52
N ILE A 891 -6.86 23.25 -33.60
CA ILE A 891 -7.32 21.88 -33.29
C ILE A 891 -8.00 21.28 -34.54
N GLY A 892 -7.45 20.19 -35.07
CA GLY A 892 -8.02 19.43 -36.18
C GLY A 892 -8.67 18.13 -35.72
N PHE A 893 -9.90 17.87 -36.14
CA PHE A 893 -10.65 16.65 -35.79
C PHE A 893 -10.47 15.52 -36.81
N TRP A 894 -10.35 14.31 -36.30
CA TRP A 894 -10.37 13.08 -37.10
C TRP A 894 -11.76 12.75 -37.67
N ARG A 895 -11.83 11.79 -38.59
CA ARG A 895 -13.08 11.33 -39.23
C ARG A 895 -13.88 10.29 -38.45
N GLY A 896 -13.44 9.90 -37.24
CA GLY A 896 -14.12 8.91 -36.41
C GLY A 896 -13.82 7.43 -36.72
N ASP A 897 -12.90 7.14 -37.65
CA ASP A 897 -12.45 5.76 -37.95
C ASP A 897 -10.95 5.60 -37.69
N ILE A 898 -10.59 4.71 -36.77
CA ILE A 898 -9.21 4.40 -36.40
C ILE A 898 -8.37 3.86 -37.57
N LYS A 899 -8.99 3.21 -38.57
CA LYS A 899 -8.31 2.72 -39.78
C LYS A 899 -7.79 3.88 -40.63
N LEU A 900 -8.43 5.04 -40.52
CA LEU A 900 -8.15 6.25 -41.28
C LEU A 900 -7.25 7.24 -40.53
N LEU A 901 -6.86 6.91 -39.28
CA LEU A 901 -6.08 7.78 -38.39
C LEU A 901 -4.77 8.29 -39.01
N ILE A 902 -3.99 7.39 -39.64
CA ILE A 902 -2.69 7.74 -40.25
C ILE A 902 -2.88 8.65 -41.48
N ASP A 903 -3.97 8.47 -42.23
CA ASP A 903 -4.30 9.33 -43.36
C ASP A 903 -4.68 10.74 -42.89
N ASP A 904 -5.44 10.84 -41.80
CA ASP A 904 -5.80 12.14 -41.21
C ASP A 904 -4.59 12.86 -40.58
N LEU A 905 -3.67 12.13 -39.95
CA LEU A 905 -2.40 12.69 -39.44
C LEU A 905 -1.54 13.27 -40.57
N LYS A 906 -1.45 12.57 -41.71
CA LYS A 906 -0.69 13.04 -42.87
C LYS A 906 -1.26 14.30 -43.49
N GLU A 907 -2.59 14.40 -43.58
CA GLU A 907 -3.24 15.60 -44.10
C GLU A 907 -3.14 16.77 -43.12
N LEU A 908 -3.43 16.54 -41.84
CA LEU A 908 -3.44 17.61 -40.83
C LEU A 908 -2.05 18.16 -40.53
N LYS A 909 -1.03 17.30 -40.54
CA LYS A 909 0.36 17.63 -40.19
C LYS A 909 0.47 18.25 -38.78
N PRO A 910 0.00 17.54 -37.73
CA PRO A 910 0.02 18.07 -36.38
C PRO A 910 1.44 18.26 -35.85
N THR A 911 1.60 19.19 -34.91
CA THR A 911 2.84 19.38 -34.16
C THR A 911 2.82 18.60 -32.84
N VAL A 912 1.63 18.41 -32.26
CA VAL A 912 1.43 17.68 -30.99
C VAL A 912 0.41 16.56 -31.18
N PHE A 913 0.75 15.37 -30.68
CA PHE A 913 -0.09 14.19 -30.77
C PHE A 913 -0.17 13.47 -29.42
N CYS A 914 -1.34 13.51 -28.80
CA CYS A 914 -1.60 12.75 -27.58
C CYS A 914 -2.09 11.35 -27.96
N ALA A 915 -1.57 10.31 -27.31
CA ALA A 915 -1.96 8.94 -27.64
C ALA A 915 -2.06 8.04 -26.42
N VAL A 916 -2.81 6.95 -26.58
CA VAL A 916 -2.82 5.84 -25.63
C VAL A 916 -1.78 4.78 -26.04
N PRO A 917 -1.21 4.02 -25.09
CA PRO A 917 -0.16 3.04 -25.40
C PRO A 917 -0.50 2.10 -26.56
N ARG A 918 -1.73 1.59 -26.62
CA ARG A 918 -2.19 0.72 -27.72
C ARG A 918 -2.01 1.33 -29.12
N VAL A 919 -2.23 2.64 -29.28
CA VAL A 919 -2.03 3.32 -30.56
C VAL A 919 -0.54 3.42 -30.88
N LEU A 920 0.29 3.73 -29.89
CA LEU A 920 1.74 3.81 -30.05
C LEU A 920 2.37 2.43 -30.31
N ASP A 921 1.88 1.37 -29.66
CA ASP A 921 2.26 -0.01 -29.90
C ASP A 921 1.90 -0.44 -31.33
N ARG A 922 0.72 -0.05 -31.82
CA ARG A 922 0.32 -0.31 -33.22
C ARG A 922 1.23 0.42 -34.21
N ILE A 923 1.61 1.67 -33.93
CA ILE A 923 2.58 2.42 -34.73
C ILE A 923 3.93 1.70 -34.70
N TYR A 924 4.40 1.28 -33.53
CA TYR A 924 5.64 0.52 -33.36
C TYR A 924 5.63 -0.77 -34.18
N SER A 925 4.62 -1.63 -34.01
CA SER A 925 4.51 -2.91 -34.73
C SER A 925 4.47 -2.70 -36.24
N GLY A 926 3.68 -1.74 -36.72
CA GLY A 926 3.62 -1.41 -38.15
C GLY A 926 4.94 -0.85 -38.71
N LEU A 927 5.76 -0.20 -37.90
CA LEU A 927 7.11 0.23 -38.30
C LEU A 927 8.09 -0.94 -38.32
N ILE A 928 8.04 -1.84 -37.34
CA ILE A 928 8.86 -3.05 -37.29
C ILE A 928 8.54 -3.98 -38.45
N GLU A 929 7.27 -4.19 -38.76
CA GLU A 929 6.83 -5.01 -39.89
C GLU A 929 7.36 -4.45 -41.23
N LYS A 930 7.21 -3.15 -41.47
CA LYS A 930 7.77 -2.47 -42.66
C LYS A 930 9.29 -2.53 -42.75
N LEU A 931 9.98 -2.59 -41.60
CA LEU A 931 11.42 -2.75 -41.55
C LEU A 931 11.81 -4.19 -41.90
N SER A 932 11.11 -5.17 -41.33
CA SER A 932 11.31 -6.60 -41.57
C SER A 932 11.00 -7.02 -43.00
N SER A 933 10.01 -6.39 -43.63
CA SER A 933 9.71 -6.58 -45.06
C SER A 933 10.72 -5.91 -45.99
N GLY A 934 11.64 -5.09 -45.45
CA GLY A 934 12.72 -4.45 -46.20
C GLY A 934 13.92 -5.38 -46.40
N GLY A 935 14.67 -5.19 -47.49
CA GLY A 935 15.89 -5.97 -47.76
C GLY A 935 16.99 -5.80 -46.69
N ILE A 936 17.86 -6.80 -46.56
CA ILE A 936 18.89 -6.93 -45.51
C ILE A 936 19.74 -5.65 -45.33
N LEU A 937 20.12 -4.99 -46.43
CA LEU A 937 20.89 -3.74 -46.40
C LEU A 937 20.14 -2.58 -45.72
N LYS A 938 18.83 -2.44 -45.99
CA LYS A 938 18.00 -1.40 -45.37
C LYS A 938 17.86 -1.66 -43.86
N GLN A 939 17.68 -2.93 -43.48
CA GLN A 939 17.61 -3.32 -42.07
C GLN A 939 18.92 -3.03 -41.33
N ALA A 940 20.07 -3.39 -41.92
CA ALA A 940 21.38 -3.14 -41.34
C ALA A 940 21.64 -1.64 -41.16
N LEU A 941 21.36 -0.83 -42.19
CA LEU A 941 21.53 0.63 -42.13
C LEU A 941 20.64 1.26 -41.06
N PHE A 942 19.37 0.82 -40.96
CA PHE A 942 18.46 1.29 -39.92
C PHE A 942 18.96 0.94 -38.51
N LYS A 943 19.44 -0.29 -38.30
CA LYS A 943 20.01 -0.72 -37.01
C LYS A 943 21.23 0.11 -36.61
N ILE A 944 22.12 0.44 -37.56
CA ILE A 944 23.28 1.30 -37.32
C ILE A 944 22.82 2.70 -36.91
N ALA A 945 21.91 3.29 -37.69
CA ALA A 945 21.39 4.64 -37.43
C ALA A 945 20.66 4.75 -36.09
N TYR A 946 19.83 3.75 -35.78
CA TYR A 946 19.13 3.64 -34.51
C TYR A 946 20.11 3.54 -33.34
N SER A 947 21.08 2.63 -33.42
CA SER A 947 22.08 2.44 -32.36
C SER A 947 22.92 3.69 -32.15
N TYR A 948 23.29 4.38 -33.24
CA TYR A 948 24.04 5.63 -33.19
C TYR A 948 23.26 6.75 -32.49
N LYS A 949 22.02 7.02 -32.92
CA LYS A 949 21.19 8.07 -32.32
C LYS A 949 20.89 7.76 -30.86
N LEU A 950 20.53 6.51 -30.53
CA LEU A 950 20.26 6.07 -29.16
C LEU A 950 21.49 6.25 -28.25
N HIS A 951 22.69 5.94 -28.75
CA HIS A 951 23.94 6.13 -28.00
C HIS A 951 24.21 7.60 -27.67
N ASN A 952 23.98 8.51 -28.63
CA ASN A 952 24.14 9.94 -28.38
C ASN A 952 23.06 10.49 -27.44
N MET A 953 21.80 10.07 -27.58
CA MET A 953 20.75 10.46 -26.63
C MET A 953 21.06 9.99 -25.21
N ARG A 954 21.63 8.78 -25.03
CA ARG A 954 22.10 8.29 -23.72
C ARG A 954 23.23 9.11 -23.10
N LYS A 955 23.97 9.86 -23.91
CA LYS A 955 25.01 10.79 -23.46
C LYS A 955 24.48 12.18 -23.11
N GLY A 956 23.16 12.40 -23.22
CA GLY A 956 22.52 13.68 -22.92
C GLY A 956 22.50 14.67 -24.09
N TYR A 957 22.83 14.24 -25.32
CA TYR A 957 22.64 15.10 -26.49
C TYR A 957 21.15 15.37 -26.73
N LYS A 958 20.81 16.62 -27.07
CA LYS A 958 19.45 16.99 -27.45
C LYS A 958 19.00 16.16 -28.64
N HIS A 959 17.70 15.91 -28.71
CA HIS A 959 17.11 15.04 -29.72
C HIS A 959 17.51 15.41 -31.16
N GLU A 960 17.51 16.71 -31.49
CA GLU A 960 17.86 17.24 -32.82
C GLU A 960 19.36 17.13 -33.15
N GLU A 961 20.20 17.10 -32.13
CA GLU A 961 21.66 17.07 -32.23
C GLU A 961 22.20 15.63 -32.20
N ALA A 962 21.39 14.67 -31.74
CA ALA A 962 21.83 13.30 -31.51
C ALA A 962 22.18 12.55 -32.80
N ALA A 963 21.50 12.81 -33.93
CA ALA A 963 21.88 12.23 -35.22
C ALA A 963 21.35 13.01 -36.46
N PRO A 964 21.77 14.27 -36.70
CA PRO A 964 21.17 15.14 -37.73
C PRO A 964 21.15 14.53 -39.14
N ARG A 965 22.21 13.81 -39.51
CA ARG A 965 22.32 13.15 -40.83
C ARG A 965 21.35 11.97 -40.97
N PHE A 966 21.24 11.14 -39.94
CA PHE A 966 20.32 10.00 -39.95
C PHE A 966 18.87 10.44 -39.81
N ASP A 967 18.60 11.50 -39.07
CA ASP A 967 17.28 12.12 -38.97
C ASP A 967 16.78 12.59 -40.34
N LYS A 968 17.65 13.24 -41.12
CA LYS A 968 17.30 13.74 -42.45
C LYS A 968 17.14 12.64 -43.51
N ILE A 969 17.94 11.57 -43.44
CA ILE A 969 18.00 10.54 -44.49
C ILE A 969 17.13 9.32 -44.19
N ILE A 970 17.12 8.84 -42.95
CA ILE A 970 16.50 7.56 -42.56
C ILE A 970 15.19 7.81 -41.83
N PHE A 971 15.22 8.57 -40.73
CA PHE A 971 14.04 8.75 -39.87
C PHE A 971 13.02 9.76 -40.44
N SER A 972 13.42 10.61 -41.40
CA SER A 972 12.52 11.51 -42.11
C SER A 972 11.32 10.80 -42.72
N LYS A 973 11.48 9.56 -43.22
CA LYS A 973 10.35 8.78 -43.75
C LYS A 973 9.31 8.41 -42.69
N VAL A 974 9.76 8.14 -41.45
CA VAL A 974 8.88 7.88 -40.31
C VAL A 974 8.19 9.18 -39.90
N LYS A 975 8.94 10.28 -39.83
CA LYS A 975 8.43 11.63 -39.54
C LYS A 975 7.33 12.04 -40.52
N GLU A 976 7.55 11.89 -41.83
CA GLU A 976 6.55 12.16 -42.88
C GLU A 976 5.32 11.24 -42.77
N GLY A 977 5.51 9.99 -42.33
CA GLY A 977 4.42 9.07 -42.03
C GLY A 977 3.45 9.56 -40.95
N LEU A 978 3.93 10.43 -40.04
CA LEU A 978 3.19 11.06 -38.95
C LEU A 978 2.82 12.53 -39.24
N GLY A 979 2.93 12.98 -40.50
CA GLY A 979 2.57 14.35 -40.91
C GLY A 979 3.74 15.34 -40.97
N GLY A 980 4.97 14.91 -40.70
CA GLY A 980 6.20 15.68 -40.99
C GLY A 980 6.53 16.84 -40.04
N LYS A 981 5.54 17.37 -39.30
CA LYS A 981 5.69 18.51 -38.38
C LYS A 981 5.67 18.14 -36.89
N MET A 982 5.48 16.87 -36.57
CA MET A 982 5.43 16.39 -35.19
C MET A 982 6.67 16.80 -34.40
N ARG A 983 6.47 17.44 -33.25
CA ARG A 983 7.51 17.78 -32.27
C ARG A 983 7.31 17.07 -30.94
N LEU A 984 6.06 16.83 -30.54
CA LEU A 984 5.71 16.26 -29.24
C LEU A 984 4.65 15.16 -29.38
N ILE A 985 4.92 14.02 -28.76
CA ILE A 985 4.00 12.90 -28.59
C ILE A 985 3.84 12.66 -27.09
N LEU A 986 2.62 12.79 -26.57
CA LEU A 986 2.33 12.58 -25.16
C LEU A 986 1.50 11.30 -24.97
N SER A 987 2.05 10.33 -24.25
CA SER A 987 1.37 9.09 -23.89
C SER A 987 0.71 9.22 -22.51
N GLY A 988 -0.55 8.82 -22.41
CA GLY A 988 -1.30 8.83 -21.14
C GLY A 988 -2.28 7.66 -21.02
N ALA A 989 -3.12 7.69 -19.97
CA ALA A 989 -4.14 6.69 -19.63
C ALA A 989 -3.64 5.30 -19.18
N ALA A 990 -2.46 4.86 -19.61
CA ALA A 990 -1.80 3.64 -19.16
C ALA A 990 -0.27 3.73 -19.34
N PRO A 991 0.53 2.91 -18.63
CA PRO A 991 1.97 2.88 -18.82
C PRO A 991 2.37 2.41 -20.22
N LEU A 992 3.26 3.15 -20.88
CA LEU A 992 3.91 2.74 -22.13
C LEU A 992 5.22 1.99 -21.79
N SER A 993 5.48 0.89 -22.49
CA SER A 993 6.70 0.12 -22.24
C SER A 993 7.96 0.93 -22.60
N ALA A 994 8.99 0.87 -21.75
CA ALA A 994 10.26 1.57 -21.99
C ALA A 994 10.91 1.21 -23.34
N CYS A 995 10.67 0.00 -23.85
CA CYS A 995 11.19 -0.45 -25.13
C CYS A 995 10.52 0.30 -26.30
N VAL A 996 9.19 0.38 -26.29
CA VAL A 996 8.41 1.08 -27.32
C VAL A 996 8.65 2.58 -27.22
N GLU A 997 8.64 3.15 -26.01
CA GLU A 997 8.96 4.56 -25.77
C GLU A 997 10.34 4.92 -26.32
N THR A 998 11.38 4.18 -25.92
CA THR A 998 12.75 4.43 -26.38
C THR A 998 12.86 4.31 -27.89
N PHE A 999 12.19 3.32 -28.49
CA PHE A 999 12.20 3.16 -29.94
C PHE A 999 11.58 4.37 -30.64
N LEU A 1000 10.37 4.77 -30.22
CA LEU A 1000 9.66 5.90 -30.80
C LEU A 1000 10.45 7.21 -30.60
N ARG A 1001 11.01 7.45 -29.40
CA ARG A 1001 11.90 8.59 -29.12
C ARG A 1001 13.08 8.71 -30.08
N VAL A 1002 13.53 7.61 -30.69
CA VAL A 1002 14.62 7.65 -31.67
C VAL A 1002 14.08 7.91 -33.09
N VAL A 1003 13.04 7.19 -33.49
CA VAL A 1003 12.64 7.08 -34.90
C VAL A 1003 11.61 8.11 -35.36
N THR A 1004 10.82 8.70 -34.46
CA THR A 1004 9.76 9.66 -34.82
C THR A 1004 10.29 11.06 -35.08
N CYS A 1005 11.54 11.32 -34.69
CA CYS A 1005 12.12 12.65 -34.65
C CYS A 1005 11.33 13.65 -33.76
N ALA A 1006 10.65 13.17 -32.72
CA ALA A 1006 9.84 13.95 -31.79
C ALA A 1006 10.11 13.54 -30.34
N HIS A 1007 9.82 14.43 -29.40
CA HIS A 1007 9.79 14.10 -27.97
C HIS A 1007 8.62 13.17 -27.69
N VAL A 1008 8.90 11.94 -27.23
CA VAL A 1008 7.85 11.00 -26.80
C VAL A 1008 7.90 10.92 -25.28
N LEU A 1009 6.88 11.48 -24.62
CA LEU A 1009 6.80 11.66 -23.17
C LEU A 1009 5.65 10.82 -22.63
N GLN A 1010 5.76 10.37 -21.38
CA GLN A 1010 4.65 9.81 -20.63
C GLN A 1010 4.17 10.81 -19.58
N GLY A 1011 2.86 10.84 -19.33
CA GLY A 1011 2.26 11.58 -18.24
C GLY A 1011 1.32 10.70 -17.42
N TYR A 1012 1.12 11.08 -16.16
CA TYR A 1012 0.18 10.44 -15.25
C TYR A 1012 -0.79 11.46 -14.67
N GLY A 1013 -2.05 11.07 -14.65
CA GLY A 1013 -3.13 11.72 -13.93
C GLY A 1013 -4.44 10.96 -14.07
N LEU A 1014 -5.38 11.31 -13.21
CA LEU A 1014 -6.72 10.73 -13.12
C LEU A 1014 -7.76 11.78 -13.50
N THR A 1015 -9.03 11.37 -13.63
CA THR A 1015 -10.12 12.34 -13.77
C THR A 1015 -10.19 13.24 -12.54
N GLU A 1016 -10.02 12.65 -11.36
CA GLU A 1016 -9.98 13.31 -10.06
C GLU A 1016 -8.81 14.28 -9.88
N SER A 1017 -7.73 14.15 -10.67
CA SER A 1017 -6.58 15.06 -10.65
C SER A 1017 -6.55 16.03 -11.83
N CYS A 1018 -7.67 16.16 -12.56
CA CYS A 1018 -7.79 17.01 -13.74
C CYS A 1018 -6.73 16.70 -14.81
N ALA A 1019 -6.63 15.43 -15.22
CA ALA A 1019 -5.76 14.88 -16.28
C ALA A 1019 -4.27 14.73 -15.98
N GLY A 1020 -3.66 15.65 -15.24
CA GLY A 1020 -2.20 15.70 -15.09
C GLY A 1020 -1.73 15.88 -13.65
N SER A 1021 -0.70 15.13 -13.27
CA SER A 1021 0.00 15.26 -11.99
C SER A 1021 1.50 15.05 -12.15
N PHE A 1022 1.93 14.23 -13.12
CA PHE A 1022 3.33 14.04 -13.50
C PHE A 1022 3.46 14.07 -15.01
N VAL A 1023 4.56 14.63 -15.50
CA VAL A 1023 4.90 14.66 -16.92
C VAL A 1023 6.41 14.44 -17.08
N ALA A 1024 6.79 13.48 -17.91
CA ALA A 1024 8.20 13.22 -18.25
C ALA A 1024 8.82 14.39 -19.00
N GLN A 1025 10.10 14.62 -18.76
CA GLN A 1025 10.81 15.76 -19.33
C GLN A 1025 11.33 15.47 -20.76
N PRO A 1026 11.29 16.47 -21.67
CA PRO A 1026 11.98 16.41 -22.95
C PRO A 1026 13.48 16.16 -22.78
N ASN A 1027 14.09 15.45 -23.74
CA ASN A 1027 15.53 15.13 -23.79
C ASN A 1027 16.11 14.27 -22.64
N GLU A 1028 15.35 13.97 -21.59
CA GLU A 1028 15.79 13.10 -20.48
C GLU A 1028 15.49 11.62 -20.76
N LEU A 1029 16.46 10.91 -21.33
CA LEU A 1029 16.29 9.49 -21.67
C LEU A 1029 16.33 8.56 -20.44
N SER A 1030 16.90 8.99 -19.32
CA SER A 1030 16.91 8.21 -18.06
C SER A 1030 15.50 7.95 -17.54
N MET A 1031 14.56 8.86 -17.81
CA MET A 1031 13.16 8.79 -17.39
C MET A 1031 12.32 7.83 -18.25
N SER A 1032 12.91 7.09 -19.20
CA SER A 1032 12.17 6.14 -20.05
C SER A 1032 11.50 5.04 -19.21
N GLY A 1033 10.21 4.81 -19.45
CA GLY A 1033 9.39 3.90 -18.65
C GLY A 1033 8.90 4.46 -17.31
N THR A 1034 9.00 5.77 -17.12
CA THR A 1034 8.48 6.52 -15.95
C THR A 1034 7.48 7.58 -16.42
N VAL A 1035 6.75 8.20 -15.49
CA VAL A 1035 5.79 9.28 -15.79
C VAL A 1035 6.36 10.67 -15.50
N GLY A 1036 7.66 10.74 -15.20
CA GLY A 1036 8.37 11.99 -14.92
C GLY A 1036 8.23 12.51 -13.49
N PRO A 1037 8.77 13.71 -13.23
CA PRO A 1037 8.58 14.43 -11.97
C PRO A 1037 7.14 14.97 -11.83
N PRO A 1038 6.72 15.33 -10.60
CA PRO A 1038 5.42 15.97 -10.38
C PRO A 1038 5.36 17.36 -11.03
N LEU A 1039 4.15 17.76 -11.44
CA LEU A 1039 3.90 19.10 -11.95
C LEU A 1039 4.01 20.15 -10.82
N PRO A 1040 4.34 21.42 -11.13
CA PRO A 1040 4.58 22.45 -10.11
C PRO A 1040 3.38 22.78 -9.21
N ASN A 1041 2.17 22.45 -9.63
CA ASN A 1041 0.89 22.77 -8.98
C ASN A 1041 0.34 21.64 -8.10
N VAL A 1042 1.10 20.56 -7.89
CA VAL A 1042 0.68 19.42 -7.06
C VAL A 1042 1.78 19.01 -6.08
N ASP A 1043 1.38 18.83 -4.83
CA ASP A 1043 2.17 18.14 -3.82
C ASP A 1043 1.94 16.64 -3.95
N VAL A 1044 3.02 15.87 -3.83
CA VAL A 1044 2.98 14.42 -3.92
C VAL A 1044 3.62 13.80 -2.70
N CYS A 1045 3.01 12.73 -2.19
CA CYS A 1045 3.68 11.83 -1.26
C CYS A 1045 3.36 10.36 -1.53
N LEU A 1046 4.22 9.47 -1.02
CA LEU A 1046 3.98 8.03 -1.00
C LEU A 1046 3.56 7.58 0.40
N MET A 1047 2.50 6.79 0.47
CA MET A 1047 2.06 6.10 1.68
C MET A 1047 2.41 4.62 1.62
N SER A 1048 3.08 4.10 2.64
CA SER A 1048 3.41 2.67 2.69
C SER A 1048 2.15 1.81 2.63
N VAL A 1049 2.24 0.65 1.97
CA VAL A 1049 1.15 -0.34 1.89
C VAL A 1049 1.69 -1.68 2.40
N PRO A 1050 1.75 -1.88 3.74
CA PRO A 1050 2.40 -3.05 4.34
C PRO A 1050 1.80 -4.37 3.90
N GLU A 1051 0.48 -4.41 3.68
CA GLU A 1051 -0.24 -5.59 3.19
C GLU A 1051 0.30 -6.10 1.86
N MET A 1052 0.86 -5.21 1.02
CA MET A 1052 1.44 -5.49 -0.29
C MET A 1052 2.98 -5.50 -0.26
N GLY A 1053 3.60 -5.34 0.91
CA GLY A 1053 5.06 -5.29 1.07
C GLY A 1053 5.72 -4.01 0.53
N TYR A 1054 4.94 -2.95 0.25
CA TYR A 1054 5.48 -1.67 -0.21
C TYR A 1054 5.79 -0.74 0.97
N ASN A 1055 7.04 -0.29 1.03
CA ASN A 1055 7.54 0.61 2.07
C ASN A 1055 7.99 1.94 1.43
N ALA A 1056 7.28 3.02 1.77
CA ALA A 1056 7.55 4.36 1.26
C ALA A 1056 8.86 4.96 1.80
N LEU A 1057 9.41 4.40 2.88
CA LEU A 1057 10.65 4.84 3.54
C LEU A 1057 11.85 3.96 3.18
N SER A 1058 11.69 2.99 2.27
CA SER A 1058 12.77 2.11 1.83
C SER A 1058 13.92 2.93 1.20
N PRO A 1059 15.15 2.86 1.74
CA PRO A 1059 16.28 3.65 1.22
C PRO A 1059 16.70 3.26 -0.21
N ALA A 1060 16.46 2.00 -0.59
CA ALA A 1060 16.86 1.47 -1.89
C ALA A 1060 15.81 1.66 -2.99
N SER A 1061 14.53 1.73 -2.62
CA SER A 1061 13.39 1.79 -3.55
C SER A 1061 12.13 2.22 -2.79
N PRO A 1062 11.92 3.54 -2.62
CA PRO A 1062 10.74 4.09 -1.94
C PRO A 1062 9.48 3.78 -2.74
N ARG A 1063 8.57 2.99 -2.18
CA ARG A 1063 7.37 2.50 -2.87
C ARG A 1063 6.13 2.58 -2.00
N GLY A 1064 5.02 3.02 -2.57
CA GLY A 1064 3.77 3.16 -1.81
C GLY A 1064 2.61 3.67 -2.66
N GLU A 1065 1.44 3.81 -2.05
CA GLU A 1065 0.29 4.47 -2.66
C GLU A 1065 0.61 5.95 -2.91
N ILE A 1066 0.33 6.43 -4.11
CA ILE A 1066 0.53 7.83 -4.49
C ILE A 1066 -0.61 8.67 -3.90
N LEU A 1067 -0.27 9.66 -3.10
CA LEU A 1067 -1.20 10.66 -2.59
C LEU A 1067 -0.90 12.01 -3.25
N LEU A 1068 -1.96 12.71 -3.62
CA LEU A 1068 -1.88 14.01 -4.28
C LEU A 1068 -2.57 15.08 -3.43
N ARG A 1069 -2.03 16.29 -3.42
CA ARG A 1069 -2.70 17.47 -2.85
C ARG A 1069 -2.40 18.68 -3.74
N GLY A 1070 -3.41 19.46 -4.09
CA GLY A 1070 -3.23 20.63 -4.95
C GLY A 1070 -4.55 21.19 -5.46
N THR A 1071 -4.49 22.37 -6.08
CA THR A 1071 -5.67 23.09 -6.61
C THR A 1071 -6.22 22.49 -7.91
N SER A 1072 -5.44 21.66 -8.61
CA SER A 1072 -5.92 20.92 -9.79
C SER A 1072 -6.85 19.76 -9.46
N LEU A 1073 -6.98 19.38 -8.19
CA LEU A 1073 -7.83 18.26 -7.79
C LEU A 1073 -9.32 18.60 -7.96
N PHE A 1074 -10.12 17.57 -8.21
CA PHE A 1074 -11.58 17.61 -8.20
C PHE A 1074 -12.15 18.13 -6.87
N SER A 1075 -13.38 18.65 -6.92
CA SER A 1075 -14.13 19.08 -5.73
C SER A 1075 -14.90 17.93 -5.05
N GLY A 1076 -14.82 16.72 -5.61
CA GLY A 1076 -15.47 15.51 -5.10
C GLY A 1076 -16.34 14.78 -6.12
N TYR A 1077 -17.00 13.71 -5.68
CA TYR A 1077 -17.96 12.95 -6.50
C TYR A 1077 -19.39 13.51 -6.36
N TYR A 1078 -20.03 13.78 -7.49
CA TYR A 1078 -21.38 14.29 -7.60
C TYR A 1078 -22.38 13.34 -6.94
N LYS A 1079 -23.17 13.85 -5.97
CA LYS A 1079 -24.15 13.11 -5.17
C LYS A 1079 -23.58 11.88 -4.40
N ARG A 1080 -22.27 11.79 -4.23
CA ARG A 1080 -21.57 10.66 -3.57
C ARG A 1080 -20.53 11.13 -2.55
N HIS A 1081 -20.99 11.84 -1.51
CA HIS A 1081 -20.13 12.32 -0.43
C HIS A 1081 -19.45 11.18 0.36
N ASP A 1082 -20.07 9.99 0.38
CA ASP A 1082 -19.50 8.77 0.91
C ASP A 1082 -18.16 8.42 0.24
N LEU A 1083 -18.15 8.37 -1.09
CA LEU A 1083 -16.95 8.07 -1.87
C LEU A 1083 -15.92 9.20 -1.79
N THR A 1084 -16.38 10.46 -1.73
CA THR A 1084 -15.49 11.62 -1.60
C THR A 1084 -14.68 11.54 -0.29
N LYS A 1085 -15.33 11.20 0.83
CA LYS A 1085 -14.66 11.04 2.13
C LYS A 1085 -13.74 9.83 2.20
N GLU A 1086 -13.99 8.78 1.43
CA GLU A 1086 -13.11 7.59 1.35
C GLU A 1086 -11.74 7.95 0.74
N VAL A 1087 -11.73 8.81 -0.27
CA VAL A 1087 -10.51 9.10 -1.04
C VAL A 1087 -9.83 10.42 -0.68
N LEU A 1088 -10.54 11.38 -0.10
CA LEU A 1088 -9.96 12.64 0.40
C LEU A 1088 -9.84 12.59 1.92
N VAL A 1089 -8.62 12.31 2.41
CA VAL A 1089 -8.30 12.17 3.84
C VAL A 1089 -7.26 13.22 4.21
N ASP A 1090 -7.56 14.06 5.20
CA ASP A 1090 -6.66 15.14 5.68
C ASP A 1090 -6.12 16.06 4.57
N GLY A 1091 -6.93 16.31 3.54
CA GLY A 1091 -6.57 17.13 2.38
C GLY A 1091 -5.73 16.42 1.32
N TRP A 1092 -5.41 15.13 1.50
CA TRP A 1092 -4.73 14.29 0.53
C TRP A 1092 -5.72 13.42 -0.23
N PHE A 1093 -5.60 13.40 -1.54
CA PHE A 1093 -6.30 12.50 -2.43
C PHE A 1093 -5.54 11.17 -2.58
N HIS A 1094 -6.15 10.10 -2.08
CA HIS A 1094 -5.71 8.72 -2.24
C HIS A 1094 -6.05 8.20 -3.64
N THR A 1095 -5.03 8.11 -4.50
CA THR A 1095 -5.22 7.69 -5.90
C THR A 1095 -5.56 6.21 -6.04
N GLY A 1096 -5.15 5.38 -5.06
CA GLY A 1096 -5.21 3.92 -5.15
C GLY A 1096 -4.16 3.30 -6.09
N ASP A 1097 -3.30 4.09 -6.72
CA ASP A 1097 -2.21 3.64 -7.60
C ASP A 1097 -0.88 3.64 -6.82
N ILE A 1098 -0.01 2.66 -7.09
CA ILE A 1098 1.27 2.47 -6.40
C ILE A 1098 2.40 3.03 -7.25
N GLY A 1099 3.17 3.93 -6.65
CA GLY A 1099 4.33 4.59 -7.23
C GLY A 1099 5.65 4.10 -6.64
N GLU A 1100 6.70 4.19 -7.45
CA GLU A 1100 8.10 4.02 -7.06
C GLU A 1100 8.90 5.25 -7.47
N TRP A 1101 9.51 5.93 -6.48
CA TRP A 1101 10.46 7.00 -6.76
C TRP A 1101 11.73 6.43 -7.39
N GLN A 1102 12.10 6.97 -8.54
CA GLN A 1102 13.37 6.67 -9.18
C GLN A 1102 14.49 7.57 -8.63
N PRO A 1103 15.77 7.15 -8.72
CA PRO A 1103 16.90 7.95 -8.26
C PRO A 1103 17.03 9.33 -8.92
N ASP A 1104 16.49 9.51 -10.13
CA ASP A 1104 16.49 10.78 -10.86
C ASP A 1104 15.31 11.70 -10.51
N GLY A 1105 14.49 11.33 -9.51
CA GLY A 1105 13.33 12.10 -9.07
C GLY A 1105 12.08 11.89 -9.93
N SER A 1106 12.12 11.00 -10.93
CA SER A 1106 10.93 10.61 -11.67
C SER A 1106 10.08 9.60 -10.90
N MET A 1107 8.77 9.62 -11.14
CA MET A 1107 7.83 8.66 -10.57
C MET A 1107 7.59 7.53 -11.57
N LYS A 1108 7.60 6.28 -11.11
CA LYS A 1108 7.19 5.13 -11.90
C LYS A 1108 5.92 4.51 -11.31
N ILE A 1109 4.88 4.36 -12.13
CA ILE A 1109 3.67 3.64 -11.71
C ILE A 1109 3.95 2.14 -11.82
N ILE A 1110 3.86 1.42 -10.71
CA ILE A 1110 4.26 0.01 -10.62
C ILE A 1110 3.12 -0.94 -10.28
N ASP A 1111 2.04 -0.46 -9.66
CA ASP A 1111 0.91 -1.31 -9.30
C ASP A 1111 -0.36 -0.51 -9.02
N ARG A 1112 -1.47 -1.18 -8.68
CA ARG A 1112 -2.72 -0.57 -8.23
C ARG A 1112 -3.34 -1.36 -7.07
N LYS A 1113 -3.56 -0.68 -5.95
CA LYS A 1113 -3.97 -1.26 -4.65
C LYS A 1113 -5.19 -2.19 -4.73
N LYS A 1114 -6.18 -1.88 -5.59
CA LYS A 1114 -7.43 -2.65 -5.75
C LYS A 1114 -7.37 -3.76 -6.82
N ASN A 1115 -6.24 -3.91 -7.55
CA ASN A 1115 -6.14 -4.73 -8.77
C ASN A 1115 -5.12 -5.89 -8.66
N ILE A 1116 -4.93 -6.41 -7.46
CA ILE A 1116 -3.92 -7.42 -7.12
C ILE A 1116 -4.60 -8.67 -6.58
N PHE A 1117 -4.08 -9.83 -6.96
CA PHE A 1117 -4.48 -11.10 -6.35
C PHE A 1117 -3.40 -11.57 -5.39
N LYS A 1118 -3.81 -12.02 -4.21
CA LYS A 1118 -2.96 -12.85 -3.35
C LYS A 1118 -3.12 -14.28 -3.83
N LEU A 1119 -2.03 -14.98 -4.15
CA LEU A 1119 -2.01 -16.42 -4.44
C LEU A 1119 -1.90 -17.23 -3.15
N SER A 1120 -2.15 -18.54 -3.19
CA SER A 1120 -2.19 -19.40 -1.98
C SER A 1120 -0.90 -19.43 -1.16
N GLN A 1121 0.24 -19.18 -1.81
CA GLN A 1121 1.57 -19.09 -1.18
C GLN A 1121 1.84 -17.74 -0.50
N GLY A 1122 0.85 -16.84 -0.47
CA GLY A 1122 0.97 -15.52 0.16
C GLY A 1122 1.56 -14.43 -0.74
N GLU A 1123 2.03 -14.78 -1.95
CA GLU A 1123 2.57 -13.83 -2.93
C GLU A 1123 1.46 -13.00 -3.57
N TYR A 1124 1.72 -11.70 -3.70
CA TYR A 1124 0.82 -10.75 -4.36
C TYR A 1124 1.23 -10.56 -5.82
N VAL A 1125 0.25 -10.57 -6.72
CA VAL A 1125 0.47 -10.47 -8.17
C VAL A 1125 -0.26 -9.27 -8.74
N SER A 1126 0.51 -8.37 -9.35
CA SER A 1126 -0.01 -7.28 -10.18
C SER A 1126 -0.37 -7.77 -11.57
N VAL A 1127 -1.64 -8.13 -11.76
CA VAL A 1127 -2.09 -8.70 -13.04
C VAL A 1127 -2.12 -7.71 -14.19
N GLU A 1128 -2.23 -6.40 -13.93
CA GLU A 1128 -2.25 -5.38 -14.99
C GLU A 1128 -0.87 -5.24 -15.67
N ASN A 1129 0.20 -5.29 -14.87
CA ASN A 1129 1.58 -5.33 -15.36
C ASN A 1129 1.82 -6.60 -16.18
N LEU A 1130 1.36 -7.75 -15.68
CA LEU A 1130 1.48 -9.02 -16.39
C LEU A 1130 0.72 -9.00 -17.72
N GLU A 1131 -0.52 -8.55 -17.74
CA GLU A 1131 -1.31 -8.43 -18.98
C GLU A 1131 -0.62 -7.53 -20.00
N THR A 1132 -0.01 -6.42 -19.57
CA THR A 1132 0.78 -5.52 -20.45
C THR A 1132 1.99 -6.25 -21.03
N ILE A 1133 2.72 -7.01 -20.22
CA ILE A 1133 3.89 -7.77 -20.66
C ILE A 1133 3.49 -8.86 -21.66
N PHE A 1134 2.46 -9.65 -21.34
CA PHE A 1134 2.01 -10.77 -22.16
C PHE A 1134 1.31 -10.31 -23.45
N SER A 1135 0.75 -9.10 -23.49
CA SER A 1135 0.21 -8.50 -24.72
C SER A 1135 1.28 -8.15 -25.76
N LEU A 1136 2.57 -8.20 -25.40
CA LEU A 1136 3.67 -8.02 -26.36
C LEU A 1136 3.94 -9.26 -27.21
N VAL A 1137 3.29 -10.40 -26.93
CA VAL A 1137 3.44 -11.63 -27.70
C VAL A 1137 2.70 -11.49 -29.04
N PRO A 1138 3.35 -11.69 -30.21
CA PRO A 1138 2.74 -11.41 -31.51
C PRO A 1138 1.43 -12.15 -31.81
N CYS A 1139 1.26 -13.36 -31.29
CA CYS A 1139 0.05 -14.16 -31.48
C CYS A 1139 -1.09 -13.83 -30.49
N VAL A 1140 -0.95 -12.78 -29.67
CA VAL A 1140 -1.96 -12.34 -28.68
C VAL A 1140 -2.52 -10.97 -29.08
N ASP A 1141 -3.82 -10.89 -29.37
CA ASP A 1141 -4.51 -9.61 -29.61
C ASP A 1141 -5.00 -8.98 -28.29
N ALA A 1142 -5.49 -9.82 -27.37
CA ALA A 1142 -5.83 -9.41 -26.01
C ALA A 1142 -5.67 -10.56 -25.02
N ILE A 1143 -5.33 -10.24 -23.76
CA ILE A 1143 -5.18 -11.23 -22.69
C ILE A 1143 -5.78 -10.72 -21.38
N TRP A 1144 -6.52 -11.58 -20.68
CA TRP A 1144 -7.01 -11.38 -19.32
C TRP A 1144 -6.37 -12.41 -18.39
N ILE A 1145 -5.80 -11.97 -17.28
CA ILE A 1145 -5.11 -12.84 -16.32
C ILE A 1145 -5.91 -12.92 -15.03
N TYR A 1146 -6.03 -14.12 -14.51
CA TYR A 1146 -6.73 -14.40 -13.28
C TYR A 1146 -5.84 -15.16 -12.29
N GLY A 1147 -5.85 -14.68 -11.04
CA GLY A 1147 -5.25 -15.34 -9.89
C GLY A 1147 -6.30 -15.63 -8.84
N ASN A 1148 -6.23 -16.80 -8.22
CA ASN A 1148 -7.13 -17.23 -7.16
C ASN A 1148 -6.34 -17.43 -5.87
N SER A 1149 -6.82 -16.90 -4.74
CA SER A 1149 -6.16 -17.04 -3.43
C SER A 1149 -6.07 -18.46 -2.89
N PHE A 1150 -6.75 -19.42 -3.51
CA PHE A 1150 -6.65 -20.84 -3.22
C PHE A 1150 -5.71 -21.59 -4.18
N LYS A 1151 -5.09 -20.91 -5.16
CA LYS A 1151 -4.21 -21.52 -6.17
C LYS A 1151 -2.85 -20.84 -6.17
N SER A 1152 -1.81 -21.62 -6.48
CA SER A 1152 -0.42 -21.13 -6.48
C SER A 1152 0.07 -20.58 -7.81
N PHE A 1153 -0.83 -20.54 -8.80
CA PHE A 1153 -0.51 -20.23 -10.18
C PHE A 1153 -1.57 -19.33 -10.80
N LEU A 1154 -1.18 -18.67 -11.89
CA LEU A 1154 -2.04 -17.83 -12.70
C LEU A 1154 -2.58 -18.63 -13.89
N VAL A 1155 -3.79 -18.27 -14.30
CA VAL A 1155 -4.41 -18.70 -15.56
C VAL A 1155 -4.72 -17.48 -16.41
N ALA A 1156 -4.81 -17.67 -17.72
CA ALA A 1156 -5.16 -16.57 -18.63
C ALA A 1156 -6.22 -16.96 -19.66
N VAL A 1157 -7.05 -16.01 -20.03
CA VAL A 1157 -7.87 -16.07 -21.24
C VAL A 1157 -7.21 -15.21 -22.30
N VAL A 1158 -6.92 -15.80 -23.45
CA VAL A 1158 -6.22 -15.15 -24.56
C VAL A 1158 -7.18 -15.07 -25.74
N ASN A 1159 -7.40 -13.88 -26.26
CA ASN A 1159 -7.94 -13.70 -27.61
C ASN A 1159 -6.74 -13.64 -28.59
N PRO A 1160 -6.55 -14.66 -29.43
CA PRO A 1160 -5.36 -14.75 -30.26
C PRO A 1160 -5.49 -13.90 -31.54
N ASN A 1161 -4.35 -13.44 -32.06
CA ASN A 1161 -4.28 -12.77 -33.34
C ASN A 1161 -4.59 -13.75 -34.47
N LYS A 1162 -5.70 -13.51 -35.18
CA LYS A 1162 -6.26 -14.46 -36.16
C LYS A 1162 -5.27 -14.83 -37.27
N GLU A 1163 -4.70 -13.82 -37.95
CA GLU A 1163 -3.76 -14.05 -39.06
C GLU A 1163 -2.50 -14.80 -38.61
N SER A 1164 -1.91 -14.39 -37.48
CA SER A 1164 -0.70 -15.02 -36.96
C SER A 1164 -0.92 -16.47 -36.56
N LEU A 1165 -2.07 -16.77 -35.94
CA LEU A 1165 -2.40 -18.12 -35.48
C LEU A 1165 -2.79 -19.06 -36.62
N GLU A 1166 -3.51 -18.57 -37.63
CA GLU A 1166 -3.85 -19.33 -38.85
C GLU A 1166 -2.57 -19.67 -39.66
N SER A 1167 -1.62 -18.74 -39.76
CA SER A 1167 -0.32 -18.99 -40.40
C SER A 1167 0.46 -20.08 -39.66
N TRP A 1168 0.54 -20.00 -38.33
CA TRP A 1168 1.19 -21.02 -37.51
C TRP A 1168 0.51 -22.39 -37.63
N ALA A 1169 -0.83 -22.42 -37.63
CA ALA A 1169 -1.62 -23.63 -37.77
C ALA A 1169 -1.36 -24.34 -39.10
N ALA A 1170 -1.29 -23.59 -40.20
CA ALA A 1170 -0.97 -24.11 -41.52
C ALA A 1170 0.44 -24.72 -41.59
N GLU A 1171 1.43 -24.08 -40.96
CA GLU A 1171 2.82 -24.57 -40.92
C GLU A 1171 2.99 -25.83 -40.05
N ASN A 1172 2.12 -26.03 -39.05
CA ASN A 1172 2.24 -27.12 -38.07
C ASN A 1172 1.20 -28.24 -38.26
N GLY A 1173 0.50 -28.25 -39.40
CA GLY A 1173 -0.45 -29.32 -39.76
C GLY A 1173 -1.70 -29.36 -38.87
N VAL A 1174 -2.11 -28.22 -38.31
CA VAL A 1174 -3.36 -28.10 -37.55
C VAL A 1174 -4.50 -27.83 -38.55
N PRO A 1175 -5.63 -28.58 -38.50
CA PRO A 1175 -6.78 -28.35 -39.39
C PRO A 1175 -7.28 -26.90 -39.31
N ASN A 1176 -7.46 -26.24 -40.45
CA ASN A 1176 -7.79 -24.81 -40.57
C ASN A 1176 -9.17 -24.58 -41.22
N ASP A 1177 -10.14 -25.44 -40.90
CA ASP A 1177 -11.49 -25.35 -41.48
C ASP A 1177 -12.34 -24.24 -40.83
N ASP A 1178 -12.15 -24.04 -39.52
CA ASP A 1178 -12.79 -22.98 -38.73
C ASP A 1178 -11.85 -22.51 -37.60
N PHE A 1179 -11.79 -21.20 -37.37
CA PHE A 1179 -10.89 -20.55 -36.40
C PHE A 1179 -11.14 -21.03 -34.97
N ARG A 1180 -12.39 -21.39 -34.65
CA ARG A 1180 -12.76 -21.99 -33.37
C ARG A 1180 -12.01 -23.29 -33.11
N THR A 1181 -11.94 -24.15 -34.12
CA THR A 1181 -11.24 -25.45 -34.07
C THR A 1181 -9.75 -25.28 -33.82
N ILE A 1182 -9.13 -24.22 -34.35
CA ILE A 1182 -7.73 -23.88 -34.08
C ILE A 1182 -7.56 -23.49 -32.61
N CYS A 1183 -8.46 -22.67 -32.06
CA CYS A 1183 -8.43 -22.23 -30.66
C CYS A 1183 -8.70 -23.38 -29.66
N GLU A 1184 -9.52 -24.36 -30.03
CA GLU A 1184 -9.81 -25.54 -29.20
C GLU A 1184 -8.70 -26.60 -29.26
N ASN A 1185 -7.76 -26.50 -30.20
CA ASN A 1185 -6.70 -27.48 -30.36
C ASN A 1185 -5.66 -27.42 -29.21
N PRO A 1186 -5.36 -28.55 -28.54
CA PRO A 1186 -4.38 -28.60 -27.45
C PRO A 1186 -2.96 -28.16 -27.84
N ASN A 1187 -2.53 -28.41 -29.08
CA ASN A 1187 -1.21 -27.99 -29.56
C ASN A 1187 -1.13 -26.47 -29.68
N THR A 1188 -2.22 -25.81 -30.08
CA THR A 1188 -2.33 -24.34 -30.12
C THR A 1188 -2.22 -23.76 -28.70
N ASN A 1189 -2.90 -24.36 -27.72
CA ASN A 1189 -2.81 -23.96 -26.32
C ASN A 1189 -1.36 -24.10 -25.78
N GLN A 1190 -0.67 -25.19 -26.10
CA GLN A 1190 0.74 -25.37 -25.72
C GLN A 1190 1.67 -24.36 -26.39
N TYR A 1191 1.45 -24.06 -27.68
CA TYR A 1191 2.22 -23.05 -28.41
C TYR A 1191 2.09 -21.67 -27.75
N ILE A 1192 0.85 -21.20 -27.53
CA ILE A 1192 0.60 -19.91 -26.89
C ILE A 1192 1.20 -19.87 -25.48
N LEU A 1193 1.00 -20.91 -24.67
CA LEU A 1193 1.58 -21.00 -23.33
C LEU A 1193 3.13 -20.97 -23.36
N GLY A 1194 3.73 -21.58 -24.38
CA GLY A 1194 5.17 -21.53 -24.64
C GLY A 1194 5.66 -20.12 -24.94
N GLU A 1195 4.97 -19.39 -25.81
CA GLU A 1195 5.29 -18.00 -26.13
C GLU A 1195 5.16 -17.07 -24.92
N LEU A 1196 4.08 -17.22 -24.13
CA LEU A 1196 3.92 -16.51 -22.85
C LEU A 1196 5.08 -16.82 -21.89
N THR A 1197 5.49 -18.08 -21.80
CA THR A 1197 6.62 -18.50 -20.95
C THR A 1197 7.95 -17.89 -21.42
N THR A 1198 8.16 -17.78 -22.74
CA THR A 1198 9.35 -17.19 -23.33
C THR A 1198 9.45 -15.70 -22.98
N ILE A 1199 8.37 -14.93 -23.15
CA ILE A 1199 8.39 -13.51 -22.81
C ILE A 1199 8.52 -13.26 -21.30
N ALA A 1200 7.91 -14.12 -20.46
CA ALA A 1200 8.07 -14.06 -19.01
C ALA A 1200 9.54 -14.19 -18.57
N LYS A 1201 10.27 -15.14 -19.16
CA LYS A 1201 11.71 -15.32 -18.91
C LYS A 1201 12.52 -14.11 -19.39
N GLN A 1202 12.23 -13.60 -20.60
CA GLN A 1202 12.92 -12.41 -21.14
C GLN A 1202 12.74 -11.18 -20.27
N LYS A 1203 11.53 -11.00 -19.69
CA LYS A 1203 11.20 -9.89 -18.79
C LYS A 1203 11.57 -10.16 -17.33
N LYS A 1204 12.24 -11.28 -17.03
CA LYS A 1204 12.70 -11.68 -15.70
C LYS A 1204 11.58 -11.73 -14.65
N LEU A 1205 10.39 -12.19 -15.06
CA LEU A 1205 9.28 -12.44 -14.14
C LEU A 1205 9.64 -13.54 -13.15
N LYS A 1206 9.08 -13.48 -11.94
CA LYS A 1206 9.24 -14.48 -10.89
C LYS A 1206 8.40 -15.71 -11.20
N GLY A 1207 8.79 -16.89 -10.70
CA GLY A 1207 8.14 -18.16 -11.05
C GLY A 1207 6.62 -18.23 -10.79
N PHE A 1208 6.11 -17.50 -9.80
CA PHE A 1208 4.68 -17.42 -9.50
C PHE A 1208 3.89 -16.46 -10.42
N GLU A 1209 4.59 -15.63 -11.19
CA GLU A 1209 4.00 -14.72 -12.19
C GLU A 1209 3.81 -15.42 -13.56
N PHE A 1210 4.20 -16.69 -13.69
CA PHE A 1210 4.06 -17.46 -14.92
C PHE A 1210 2.62 -17.96 -15.03
N VAL A 1211 2.01 -17.71 -16.19
CA VAL A 1211 0.75 -18.35 -16.58
C VAL A 1211 0.98 -19.86 -16.73
N LYS A 1212 0.14 -20.67 -16.08
CA LYS A 1212 0.24 -22.15 -16.12
C LYS A 1212 -0.78 -22.81 -17.04
N ALA A 1213 -1.87 -22.13 -17.34
CA ALA A 1213 -2.88 -22.59 -18.28
C ALA A 1213 -3.50 -21.40 -19.01
N VAL A 1214 -3.87 -21.63 -20.27
CA VAL A 1214 -4.54 -20.66 -21.13
C VAL A 1214 -5.84 -21.22 -21.67
N HIS A 1215 -6.84 -20.36 -21.83
CA HIS A 1215 -8.03 -20.61 -22.63
C HIS A 1215 -8.01 -19.66 -23.82
N LEU A 1216 -8.13 -20.18 -25.04
CA LEU A 1216 -8.16 -19.38 -26.26
C LEU A 1216 -9.60 -19.03 -26.62
N ASP A 1217 -9.95 -17.75 -26.53
CA ASP A 1217 -11.26 -17.24 -26.95
C ASP A 1217 -11.20 -16.77 -28.41
N PRO A 1218 -11.90 -17.42 -29.35
CA PRO A 1218 -11.93 -17.05 -30.75
C PRO A 1218 -12.60 -15.70 -31.01
N LEU A 1219 -13.37 -15.17 -30.04
CA LEU A 1219 -14.05 -13.89 -30.15
C LEU A 1219 -13.27 -12.77 -29.43
N PRO A 1220 -13.15 -11.57 -30.03
CA PRO A 1220 -12.45 -10.45 -29.45
C PRO A 1220 -13.15 -9.95 -28.19
N PHE A 1221 -12.43 -9.62 -27.12
CA PHE A 1221 -13.05 -9.01 -25.94
C PHE A 1221 -13.80 -7.73 -26.34
N ASP A 1222 -15.09 -7.66 -26.04
CA ASP A 1222 -15.98 -6.63 -26.55
C ASP A 1222 -16.94 -6.12 -25.46
N MET A 1223 -17.71 -5.08 -25.80
CA MET A 1223 -18.73 -4.50 -24.92
C MET A 1223 -20.04 -5.28 -24.99
N ASP A 1224 -20.33 -5.96 -26.10
CA ASP A 1224 -21.59 -6.68 -26.32
C ASP A 1224 -21.72 -7.88 -25.37
N ARG A 1225 -20.60 -8.52 -25.05
CA ARG A 1225 -20.49 -9.59 -24.04
C ARG A 1225 -20.29 -9.06 -22.62
N ASP A 1226 -20.37 -7.73 -22.42
CA ASP A 1226 -20.19 -7.04 -21.15
C ASP A 1226 -18.83 -7.32 -20.47
N LEU A 1227 -17.80 -7.63 -21.27
CA LEU A 1227 -16.45 -7.93 -20.80
C LEU A 1227 -15.60 -6.67 -20.69
N LEU A 1228 -15.77 -5.73 -21.62
CA LEU A 1228 -15.08 -4.44 -21.61
C LEU A 1228 -16.01 -3.30 -21.19
N THR A 1229 -15.44 -2.31 -20.51
CA THR A 1229 -16.06 -0.99 -20.40
C THR A 1229 -16.00 -0.30 -21.77
N PRO A 1230 -16.81 0.76 -21.98
CA PRO A 1230 -16.71 1.59 -23.18
C PRO A 1230 -15.30 2.06 -23.50
N THR A 1231 -14.49 2.32 -22.48
CA THR A 1231 -13.09 2.77 -22.62
C THR A 1231 -12.10 1.62 -22.81
N PHE A 1232 -12.57 0.44 -23.23
CA PHE A 1232 -11.80 -0.79 -23.41
C PHE A 1232 -11.08 -1.32 -22.16
N LYS A 1233 -11.40 -0.80 -20.96
CA LYS A 1233 -10.93 -1.39 -19.69
C LYS A 1233 -11.66 -2.69 -19.40
N LYS A 1234 -10.94 -3.69 -18.87
CA LYS A 1234 -11.51 -5.01 -18.53
C LYS A 1234 -12.41 -4.92 -17.30
N LYS A 1235 -13.67 -5.36 -17.42
CA LYS A 1235 -14.58 -5.56 -16.29
C LYS A 1235 -14.25 -6.88 -15.61
N ARG A 1236 -13.20 -6.91 -14.78
CA ARG A 1236 -12.62 -8.15 -14.22
C ARG A 1236 -13.63 -9.06 -13.51
N ALA A 1237 -14.58 -8.50 -12.77
CA ALA A 1237 -15.64 -9.28 -12.13
C ALA A 1237 -16.56 -9.96 -13.16
N ASN A 1238 -16.85 -9.28 -14.28
CA ASN A 1238 -17.65 -9.83 -15.38
C ASN A 1238 -16.87 -10.87 -16.17
N PHE A 1239 -15.58 -10.65 -16.43
CA PHE A 1239 -14.70 -11.68 -17.00
C PHE A 1239 -14.74 -12.96 -16.17
N LEU A 1240 -14.55 -12.84 -14.84
CA LEU A 1240 -14.62 -14.00 -13.95
C LEU A 1240 -15.99 -14.68 -14.04
N LYS A 1241 -17.08 -13.92 -13.97
CA LYS A 1241 -18.45 -14.46 -14.04
C LYS A 1241 -18.73 -15.14 -15.38
N TYR A 1242 -18.28 -14.57 -16.50
CA TYR A 1242 -18.48 -15.08 -17.85
C TYR A 1242 -17.71 -16.39 -18.06
N TYR A 1243 -16.41 -16.41 -17.74
CA TYR A 1243 -15.59 -17.60 -17.98
C TYR A 1243 -15.63 -18.65 -16.86
N GLN A 1244 -16.15 -18.32 -15.66
CA GLN A 1244 -16.45 -19.34 -14.64
C GLN A 1244 -17.49 -20.36 -15.11
N VAL A 1245 -18.42 -19.93 -15.97
CA VAL A 1245 -19.46 -20.81 -16.54
C VAL A 1245 -18.89 -21.70 -17.65
N ILE A 1246 -17.75 -21.33 -18.24
CA ILE A 1246 -17.13 -21.98 -19.41
C ILE A 1246 -16.05 -23.03 -19.00
N HIS A 1247 -15.96 -23.40 -17.72
CA HIS A 1247 -14.97 -24.36 -17.17
C HIS A 1247 -13.50 -23.92 -17.31
N LEU A 1248 -13.15 -22.75 -16.75
CA LEU A 1248 -11.75 -22.39 -16.42
C LEU A 1248 -11.23 -23.09 -15.15
#